data_AF-A0A9E1UX80-F1
#
_entry.id   AF-A0A9E1UX80-F1
#
_cell.length_a   1.000
_cell.length_b   1.000
_cell.length_c   1.000
_cell.angle_alpha   90.00
_cell.angle_beta   90.00
_cell.angle_gamma   90.00
#
_symmetry.space_group_name_H-M   'P 1'
#
loop_
_entity.id
_entity.type
_entity.pdbx_description
1 polymer ?
#
loop_
_entity_poly.entity_id
_entity_poly.type
_entity_poly.pdbx_seq_one_letter_code
_entity_poly.pdbx_strand_id
1 'polypeptide(L)'
;AATPTAPLTPPAGDARVRALVRVSGVREGYAIVFGEQAAARALGLARQTELHVLVVLPSASLVRQQREKWLPTGLYGTRITAFAVASPDRTPFPPYFADLVVVGGDGSAIAATEAGRLLRPFGGTLLCPDMTPTAIVAFAKSAGLPELQAAAGKRLATRGALPGTDDWKYPWADGGRSGVNNETRVQLPLDVLWFGGPGPDRMLDRHLAAPPPLAVKGRVFVAGENHVIAFDAYTGRELWARPLPGAGRRYVRYYGANFVADEDSVYLAVGGHCLRLNQTNGAIREVYQIPEELLAEPVAPQVAALAKRTPWRFPDYAHRFFLTSPPAASPIAAPCLLQAAIGSAALAAVFGDAGTTAAVSVKAVRGGQDLPVTVTLQADGSLHVRALLADAQPSTESLCVYIAPQSSQSKAADSASDADAMVQGLMAAYDFEDNDTVIRDISGHTHNGKVSALSQAAGHTGKALVFDGKASRMLVKPNKALNAKSGLTAAAWVKLDRAGSGTILYKAYEYGLSVATKEGKSYVAGVTRAGDFVKVTSAKPMVLGAWTHVALTHDGRTQRLYVDGELAAEAAQGELTTSGNYLCLGASSYQAKKVYNYLACTIDDVRIYARPLGQAEIRRNMSQPIPAIASLKTTWAQRRGRDPRPVRDWAERGWGYLSVADGIVLGSYTSAVGDPETPWAPRAASGALFALNKADGAVRWTHRAQRGISNNEIAHSDT
;
A
#
# COMPACT_ATOMS: atom_id res chain seq x y z
N ALA A 1 -28.32 -3.03 -46.78
CA ALA A 1 -29.35 -3.29 -45.76
C ALA A 1 -28.80 -4.31 -44.78
N ALA A 2 -28.50 -3.87 -43.55
CA ALA A 2 -28.32 -4.74 -42.39
C ALA A 2 -28.87 -3.93 -41.21
N THR A 3 -30.05 -4.32 -40.75
CA THR A 3 -30.80 -3.65 -39.68
C THR A 3 -30.04 -3.78 -38.36
N PRO A 4 -29.96 -2.72 -37.53
CA PRO A 4 -29.43 -2.86 -36.17
C PRO A 4 -30.39 -3.75 -35.37
N THR A 5 -29.92 -4.88 -34.89
CA THR A 5 -30.63 -5.71 -33.91
C THR A 5 -30.89 -4.89 -32.65
N ALA A 6 -32.15 -4.79 -32.25
CA ALA A 6 -32.59 -4.13 -31.02
C ALA A 6 -31.85 -4.69 -29.78
N PRO A 7 -31.65 -3.88 -28.73
CA PRO A 7 -31.08 -4.36 -27.48
C PRO A 7 -31.97 -5.49 -26.92
N LEU A 8 -31.38 -6.67 -26.76
CA LEU A 8 -32.06 -7.84 -26.21
C LEU A 8 -32.59 -7.49 -24.80
N THR A 9 -33.91 -7.48 -24.65
CA THR A 9 -34.56 -7.47 -23.34
C THR A 9 -34.02 -8.65 -22.53
N PRO A 10 -33.39 -8.43 -21.36
CA PRO A 10 -32.86 -9.53 -20.56
C PRO A 10 -34.00 -10.50 -20.22
N PRO A 11 -33.77 -11.83 -20.27
CA PRO A 11 -34.83 -12.81 -20.08
C PRO A 11 -35.56 -12.59 -18.75
N ALA A 12 -36.88 -12.85 -18.71
CA ALA A 12 -37.74 -12.56 -17.56
C ALA A 12 -37.25 -13.17 -16.23
N GLY A 13 -36.49 -14.27 -16.28
CA GLY A 13 -35.82 -14.87 -15.13
C GLY A 13 -34.81 -13.94 -14.45
N ASP A 14 -34.09 -13.12 -15.21
CA ASP A 14 -33.11 -12.18 -14.66
C ASP A 14 -33.75 -11.04 -13.89
N ALA A 15 -34.96 -10.60 -14.26
CA ALA A 15 -35.67 -9.54 -13.55
C ALA A 15 -36.12 -9.99 -12.14
N ARG A 16 -36.58 -11.24 -12.01
CA ARG A 16 -36.96 -11.82 -10.72
C ARG A 16 -35.74 -12.00 -9.81
N VAL A 17 -34.61 -12.46 -10.35
CA VAL A 17 -33.37 -12.60 -9.57
C VAL A 17 -32.80 -11.24 -9.16
N ARG A 18 -32.83 -10.23 -10.04
CA ARG A 18 -32.46 -8.85 -9.67
C ARG A 18 -33.28 -8.32 -8.51
N ALA A 19 -34.57 -8.63 -8.47
CA ALA A 19 -35.43 -8.27 -7.35
C ALA A 19 -35.01 -8.99 -6.06
N LEU A 20 -34.68 -10.28 -6.12
CA LEU A 20 -34.19 -11.03 -4.96
C LEU A 20 -32.88 -10.47 -4.41
N VAL A 21 -31.89 -10.21 -5.28
CA VAL A 21 -30.61 -9.59 -4.88
C VAL A 21 -30.83 -8.21 -4.26
N ARG A 22 -31.75 -7.41 -4.83
CA ARG A 22 -32.09 -6.09 -4.27
C ARG A 22 -32.75 -6.20 -2.90
N VAL A 23 -33.65 -7.17 -2.72
CA VAL A 23 -34.40 -7.37 -1.48
C VAL A 23 -33.51 -7.94 -0.37
N SER A 24 -32.63 -8.89 -0.70
CA SER A 24 -31.69 -9.44 0.28
C SER A 24 -30.57 -8.47 0.62
N GLY A 25 -30.12 -7.65 -0.33
CA GLY A 25 -28.95 -6.77 -0.18
C GLY A 25 -27.60 -7.51 -0.19
N VAL A 26 -27.61 -8.85 -0.28
CA VAL A 26 -26.41 -9.68 -0.26
C VAL A 26 -25.87 -9.84 -1.68
N ARG A 27 -24.60 -9.47 -1.89
CA ARG A 27 -23.95 -9.43 -3.20
C ARG A 27 -22.64 -10.21 -3.29
N GLU A 28 -22.10 -10.70 -2.19
CA GLU A 28 -20.83 -11.39 -2.14
C GLU A 28 -20.80 -12.38 -0.96
N GLY A 29 -19.85 -13.31 -0.97
CA GLY A 29 -19.72 -14.36 0.04
C GLY A 29 -20.35 -15.67 -0.39
N TYR A 30 -21.02 -16.37 0.52
CA TYR A 30 -21.62 -17.68 0.25
C TYR A 30 -23.14 -17.63 0.30
N ALA A 31 -23.77 -18.19 -0.74
CA ALA A 31 -25.20 -18.47 -0.75
C ALA A 31 -25.44 -19.98 -0.77
N ILE A 32 -26.46 -20.43 -0.05
CA ILE A 32 -26.95 -21.80 -0.15
C ILE A 32 -28.44 -21.80 -0.48
N VAL A 33 -28.82 -22.63 -1.46
CA VAL A 33 -30.14 -22.62 -2.10
C VAL A 33 -30.77 -23.99 -1.95
N PHE A 34 -31.95 -24.05 -1.33
CA PHE A 34 -32.70 -25.28 -1.07
C PHE A 34 -33.96 -25.37 -1.93
N GLY A 35 -34.15 -26.55 -2.54
CA GLY A 35 -35.36 -26.89 -3.30
C GLY A 35 -35.27 -26.56 -4.79
N GLU A 36 -36.01 -27.31 -5.60
CA GLU A 36 -35.96 -27.23 -7.07
C GLU A 36 -36.39 -25.86 -7.62
N GLN A 37 -37.42 -25.26 -7.03
CA GLN A 37 -37.93 -23.94 -7.43
C GLN A 37 -36.88 -22.83 -7.21
N ALA A 38 -36.08 -22.94 -6.15
CA ALA A 38 -35.00 -22.01 -5.89
C ALA A 38 -33.74 -22.32 -6.70
N ALA A 39 -33.47 -23.59 -7.01
CA ALA A 39 -32.37 -24.00 -7.89
C ALA A 39 -32.47 -23.36 -9.29
N ALA A 40 -33.68 -23.17 -9.81
CA ALA A 40 -33.91 -22.45 -11.06
C ALA A 40 -33.41 -20.99 -11.05
N ARG A 41 -33.24 -20.40 -9.85
CA ARG A 41 -32.77 -19.02 -9.64
C ARG A 41 -31.28 -18.93 -9.32
N ALA A 42 -30.63 -20.06 -8.99
CA ALA A 42 -29.24 -20.12 -8.53
C ALA A 42 -28.24 -19.64 -9.59
N LEU A 43 -28.45 -19.98 -10.87
CA LEU A 43 -27.60 -19.50 -11.96
C LEU A 43 -27.68 -17.98 -12.12
N GLY A 44 -28.88 -17.40 -11.96
CA GLY A 44 -29.06 -15.96 -11.98
C GLY A 44 -28.35 -15.28 -10.82
N LEU A 45 -28.40 -15.88 -9.61
CA LEU A 45 -27.67 -15.35 -8.45
C LEU A 45 -26.17 -15.33 -8.72
N ALA A 46 -25.61 -16.43 -9.23
CA ALA A 46 -24.18 -16.52 -9.58
C ALA A 46 -23.77 -15.51 -10.68
N ARG A 47 -24.65 -15.20 -11.63
CA ARG A 47 -24.37 -14.24 -12.73
C ARG A 47 -24.45 -12.77 -12.32
N GLN A 48 -25.23 -12.44 -11.29
CA GLN A 48 -25.57 -11.06 -10.94
C GLN A 48 -24.92 -10.57 -9.64
N THR A 49 -24.14 -11.43 -8.99
CA THR A 49 -23.48 -11.19 -7.71
C THR A 49 -22.08 -11.79 -7.74
N GLU A 50 -21.28 -11.53 -6.70
CA GLU A 50 -20.02 -12.21 -6.39
C GLU A 50 -20.20 -13.37 -5.41
N LEU A 51 -21.42 -13.92 -5.30
CA LEU A 51 -21.69 -15.08 -4.44
C LEU A 51 -21.11 -16.38 -5.00
N HIS A 52 -20.57 -17.21 -4.13
CA HIS A 52 -20.40 -18.64 -4.34
C HIS A 52 -21.70 -19.35 -3.95
N VAL A 53 -22.40 -19.91 -4.94
CA VAL A 53 -23.75 -20.45 -4.78
C VAL A 53 -23.72 -21.98 -4.66
N LEU A 54 -24.11 -22.50 -3.50
CA LEU A 54 -24.28 -23.91 -3.24
C LEU A 54 -25.76 -24.26 -3.43
N VAL A 55 -26.07 -25.27 -4.23
CA VAL A 55 -27.45 -25.69 -4.49
C VAL A 55 -27.66 -27.08 -3.93
N VAL A 56 -28.63 -27.23 -3.06
CA VAL A 56 -28.97 -28.49 -2.39
C VAL A 56 -30.25 -29.05 -3.00
N LEU A 57 -30.15 -30.28 -3.51
CA LEU A 57 -31.22 -30.99 -4.19
C LEU A 57 -31.43 -32.37 -3.55
N PRO A 58 -32.65 -32.95 -3.65
CA PRO A 58 -32.98 -34.19 -2.95
C PRO A 58 -32.42 -35.45 -3.62
N SER A 59 -31.96 -35.38 -4.88
CA SER A 59 -31.51 -36.55 -5.62
C SER A 59 -30.30 -36.28 -6.51
N ALA A 60 -29.48 -37.31 -6.71
CA ALA A 60 -28.31 -37.26 -7.59
C ALA A 60 -28.70 -37.04 -9.06
N SER A 61 -29.89 -37.47 -9.49
CA SER A 61 -30.39 -37.25 -10.85
C SER A 61 -30.68 -35.77 -11.12
N LEU A 62 -31.32 -35.06 -10.18
CA LEU A 62 -31.54 -33.62 -10.30
C LEU A 62 -30.23 -32.83 -10.28
N VAL A 63 -29.27 -33.24 -9.45
CA VAL A 63 -27.92 -32.67 -9.46
C VAL A 63 -27.26 -32.84 -10.83
N ARG A 64 -27.33 -34.03 -11.43
CA ARG A 64 -26.78 -34.28 -12.77
C ARG A 64 -27.44 -33.38 -13.82
N GLN A 65 -28.75 -33.25 -13.78
CA GLN A 65 -29.50 -32.39 -14.71
C GLN A 65 -29.08 -30.92 -14.60
N GLN A 66 -28.87 -30.40 -13.39
CA GLN A 66 -28.41 -29.01 -13.22
C GLN A 66 -26.95 -28.83 -13.64
N ARG A 67 -26.08 -29.82 -13.37
CA ARG A 67 -24.69 -29.82 -13.84
C ARG A 67 -24.61 -29.71 -15.36
N GLU A 68 -25.36 -30.53 -16.09
CA GLU A 68 -25.42 -30.48 -17.55
C GLU A 68 -25.88 -29.11 -18.08
N LYS A 69 -26.82 -28.46 -17.39
CA LYS A 69 -27.28 -27.11 -17.73
C LYS A 69 -26.24 -26.02 -17.44
N TRP A 70 -25.45 -26.16 -16.38
CA TRP A 70 -24.53 -25.12 -15.92
C TRP A 70 -23.11 -25.25 -16.43
N LEU A 71 -22.66 -26.46 -16.79
CA LEU A 71 -21.33 -26.72 -17.36
C LEU A 71 -21.01 -25.80 -18.56
N PRO A 72 -21.91 -25.60 -19.56
CA PRO A 72 -21.62 -24.72 -20.69
C PRO A 72 -21.48 -23.24 -20.32
N THR A 73 -21.86 -22.83 -19.10
CA THR A 73 -21.77 -21.43 -18.66
C THR A 73 -20.39 -21.03 -18.14
N GLY A 74 -19.51 -21.99 -17.86
CA GLY A 74 -18.20 -21.76 -17.23
C GLY A 74 -18.25 -21.41 -15.73
N LEU A 75 -19.45 -21.26 -15.14
CA LEU A 75 -19.62 -20.91 -13.72
C LEU A 75 -19.66 -22.14 -12.80
N TYR A 76 -19.94 -23.33 -13.35
CA TYR A 76 -20.05 -24.55 -12.55
C TYR A 76 -18.70 -24.97 -11.98
N GLY A 77 -18.64 -25.23 -10.67
CA GLY A 77 -17.43 -25.62 -9.95
C GLY A 77 -16.56 -24.47 -9.46
N THR A 78 -16.76 -23.24 -9.98
CA THR A 78 -16.07 -22.02 -9.54
C THR A 78 -16.99 -21.09 -8.76
N ARG A 79 -18.21 -20.89 -9.25
CA ARG A 79 -19.20 -19.93 -8.71
C ARG A 79 -20.53 -20.57 -8.35
N ILE A 80 -20.87 -21.72 -8.92
CA ILE A 80 -22.07 -22.48 -8.59
C ILE A 80 -21.78 -23.98 -8.50
N THR A 81 -22.26 -24.65 -7.45
CA THR A 81 -22.06 -26.08 -7.24
C THR A 81 -23.32 -26.73 -6.70
N ALA A 82 -23.68 -27.92 -7.20
CA ALA A 82 -24.85 -28.67 -6.75
C ALA A 82 -24.47 -29.92 -5.94
N PHE A 83 -25.20 -30.14 -4.84
CA PHE A 83 -25.06 -31.25 -3.90
C PHE A 83 -26.37 -32.02 -3.77
N ALA A 84 -26.26 -33.34 -3.69
CA ALA A 84 -27.37 -34.20 -3.30
C ALA A 84 -27.31 -34.37 -1.79
N VAL A 85 -28.34 -33.92 -1.07
CA VAL A 85 -28.45 -34.10 0.38
C VAL A 85 -29.76 -34.81 0.65
N ALA A 86 -29.69 -35.98 1.29
CA ALA A 86 -30.83 -36.86 1.49
C ALA A 86 -31.74 -36.43 2.66
N SER A 87 -31.20 -35.73 3.67
CA SER A 87 -31.96 -35.29 4.84
C SER A 87 -32.07 -33.76 4.89
N PRO A 88 -33.29 -33.20 5.04
CA PRO A 88 -33.50 -31.77 5.25
C PRO A 88 -33.14 -31.32 6.68
N ASP A 89 -32.93 -32.24 7.62
CA ASP A 89 -32.73 -31.93 9.04
C ASP A 89 -31.28 -31.61 9.39
N ARG A 90 -30.33 -32.15 8.63
CA ARG A 90 -28.90 -31.92 8.86
C ARG A 90 -28.10 -32.07 7.57
N THR A 91 -27.49 -30.97 7.14
CA THR A 91 -26.61 -30.92 5.97
C THR A 91 -25.14 -31.13 6.38
N PRO A 92 -24.26 -31.55 5.45
CA PRO A 92 -22.84 -31.74 5.73
C PRO A 92 -22.03 -30.44 5.80
N PHE A 93 -22.67 -29.27 5.68
CA PHE A 93 -21.99 -27.98 5.64
C PHE A 93 -21.67 -27.48 7.07
N PRO A 94 -20.58 -26.71 7.25
CA PRO A 94 -20.26 -26.09 8.54
C PRO A 94 -21.39 -25.14 8.98
N PRO A 95 -21.54 -24.87 10.28
CA PRO A 95 -22.46 -23.83 10.73
C PRO A 95 -21.95 -22.44 10.32
N TYR A 96 -22.84 -21.45 10.29
CA TYR A 96 -22.51 -20.02 10.22
C TYR A 96 -21.74 -19.51 9.00
N PHE A 97 -21.71 -20.26 7.89
CA PHE A 97 -20.92 -19.86 6.72
C PHE A 97 -21.71 -19.07 5.68
N ALA A 98 -23.06 -19.17 5.67
CA ALA A 98 -23.87 -18.63 4.59
C ALA A 98 -24.29 -17.18 4.88
N ASP A 99 -23.86 -16.26 4.00
CA ASP A 99 -24.37 -14.88 3.92
C ASP A 99 -25.84 -14.85 3.51
N LEU A 100 -26.24 -15.79 2.64
CA LEU A 100 -27.59 -15.91 2.11
C LEU A 100 -28.07 -17.36 2.11
N VAL A 101 -29.16 -17.65 2.81
CA VAL A 101 -29.90 -18.92 2.69
C VAL A 101 -31.18 -18.66 1.90
N VAL A 102 -31.35 -19.33 0.77
CA VAL A 102 -32.57 -19.23 -0.06
C VAL A 102 -33.36 -20.52 0.04
N VAL A 103 -34.60 -20.45 0.51
CA VAL A 103 -35.50 -21.61 0.63
C VAL A 103 -36.65 -21.47 -0.35
N GLY A 104 -36.70 -22.36 -1.36
CA GLY A 104 -37.78 -22.40 -2.33
C GLY A 104 -39.02 -23.12 -1.83
N GLY A 105 -40.16 -22.82 -2.44
CA GLY A 105 -41.44 -23.46 -2.12
C GLY A 105 -41.99 -23.09 -0.74
N ASP A 106 -42.64 -24.06 -0.09
CA ASP A 106 -43.31 -23.92 1.20
C ASP A 106 -42.39 -24.04 2.43
N GLY A 107 -41.09 -24.30 2.22
CA GLY A 107 -40.12 -24.51 3.28
C GLY A 107 -39.78 -25.96 3.59
N SER A 108 -40.46 -26.93 2.97
CA SER A 108 -40.22 -28.36 3.20
C SER A 108 -38.83 -28.85 2.75
N ALA A 109 -38.12 -28.05 1.94
CA ALA A 109 -36.80 -28.40 1.42
C ALA A 109 -35.67 -28.43 2.47
N ILE A 110 -35.90 -27.84 3.66
CA ILE A 110 -34.93 -27.81 4.76
C ILE A 110 -35.65 -27.57 6.09
N ALA A 111 -35.21 -28.23 7.16
CA ALA A 111 -35.67 -27.94 8.51
C ALA A 111 -35.29 -26.52 8.94
N ALA A 112 -36.20 -25.79 9.58
CA ALA A 112 -35.96 -24.42 10.00
C ALA A 112 -34.73 -24.26 10.91
N THR A 113 -34.50 -25.21 11.82
CA THR A 113 -33.33 -25.25 12.72
C THR A 113 -32.02 -25.39 11.96
N GLU A 114 -32.01 -26.16 10.87
CA GLU A 114 -30.86 -26.34 9.99
C GLU A 114 -30.60 -25.10 9.14
N ALA A 115 -31.65 -24.51 8.55
CA ALA A 115 -31.54 -23.23 7.83
C ALA A 115 -30.99 -22.14 8.76
N GLY A 116 -31.47 -22.15 10.00
CA GLY A 116 -30.87 -21.46 11.13
C GLY A 116 -29.38 -21.73 11.19
N ARG A 117 -28.96 -22.93 11.60
CA ARG A 117 -27.54 -23.32 11.81
C ARG A 117 -26.57 -22.83 10.73
N LEU A 118 -26.98 -22.83 9.46
CA LEU A 118 -26.15 -22.43 8.33
C LEU A 118 -25.97 -20.91 8.18
N LEU A 119 -26.97 -20.11 8.58
CA LEU A 119 -26.93 -18.65 8.47
C LEU A 119 -25.81 -18.07 9.33
N ARG A 120 -24.95 -17.25 8.71
CA ARG A 120 -23.91 -16.54 9.44
C ARG A 120 -24.48 -15.52 10.43
N PRO A 121 -23.93 -15.39 11.65
CA PRO A 121 -24.27 -14.30 12.57
C PRO A 121 -23.90 -12.92 11.99
N PHE A 122 -24.45 -11.87 12.60
CA PHE A 122 -24.19 -10.48 12.21
C PHE A 122 -24.58 -10.17 10.74
N GLY A 123 -25.81 -10.51 10.36
CA GLY A 123 -26.43 -10.06 9.11
C GLY A 123 -26.66 -11.14 8.05
N GLY A 124 -26.42 -12.42 8.35
CA GLY A 124 -26.83 -13.52 7.47
C GLY A 124 -28.33 -13.44 7.18
N THR A 125 -28.70 -13.59 5.90
CA THR A 125 -30.07 -13.35 5.43
C THR A 125 -30.73 -14.65 5.00
N LEU A 126 -31.87 -14.97 5.60
CA LEU A 126 -32.81 -15.99 5.13
C LEU A 126 -33.80 -15.37 4.16
N LEU A 127 -33.90 -15.92 2.96
CA LEU A 127 -34.81 -15.47 1.91
C LEU A 127 -35.72 -16.62 1.49
N CYS A 128 -37.03 -16.48 1.73
CA CYS A 128 -38.02 -17.48 1.40
C CYS A 128 -38.99 -16.94 0.35
N PRO A 129 -38.54 -16.80 -0.91
CA PRO A 129 -39.25 -16.05 -1.95
C PRO A 129 -40.64 -16.57 -2.29
N ASP A 130 -40.95 -17.84 -1.99
CA ASP A 130 -42.22 -18.47 -2.34
C ASP A 130 -43.16 -18.63 -1.13
N MET A 131 -42.70 -18.29 0.08
CA MET A 131 -43.52 -18.29 1.30
C MET A 131 -44.39 -17.05 1.44
N THR A 132 -45.49 -17.17 2.18
CA THR A 132 -46.26 -16.01 2.65
C THR A 132 -45.50 -15.27 3.78
N PRO A 133 -45.75 -13.96 3.99
CA PRO A 133 -45.16 -13.23 5.11
C PRO A 133 -45.43 -13.86 6.48
N THR A 134 -46.59 -14.50 6.68
CA THR A 134 -46.91 -15.21 7.92
C THR A 134 -46.12 -16.51 8.05
N ALA A 135 -45.97 -17.26 6.95
CA ALA A 135 -45.24 -18.53 6.95
C ALA A 135 -43.76 -18.32 7.25
N ILE A 136 -43.12 -17.26 6.74
CA ILE A 136 -41.72 -16.98 7.09
C ILE A 136 -41.54 -16.60 8.55
N VAL A 137 -42.48 -15.87 9.17
CA VAL A 137 -42.42 -15.57 10.61
C VAL A 137 -42.49 -16.86 11.42
N ALA A 138 -43.39 -17.79 11.05
CA ALA A 138 -43.47 -19.09 11.68
C ALA A 138 -42.19 -19.92 11.47
N PHE A 139 -41.67 -19.96 10.24
CA PHE A 139 -40.42 -20.66 9.91
C PHE A 139 -39.22 -20.10 10.68
N ALA A 140 -39.08 -18.78 10.73
CA ALA A 140 -38.04 -18.11 11.50
C ALA A 140 -38.14 -18.41 13.00
N LYS A 141 -39.36 -18.44 13.55
CA LYS A 141 -39.60 -18.83 14.95
C LYS A 141 -39.22 -20.29 15.20
N SER A 142 -39.60 -21.20 14.29
CA SER A 142 -39.24 -22.62 14.35
C SER A 142 -37.75 -22.89 14.17
N ALA A 143 -36.98 -21.94 13.66
CA ALA A 143 -35.52 -22.05 13.62
C ALA A 143 -34.90 -22.06 15.03
N GLY A 144 -35.63 -21.64 16.07
CA GLY A 144 -35.18 -21.71 17.46
C GLY A 144 -34.05 -20.71 17.78
N LEU A 145 -33.98 -19.60 17.04
CA LEU A 145 -32.91 -18.62 17.11
C LEU A 145 -33.51 -17.24 17.41
N PRO A 146 -33.44 -16.74 18.67
CA PRO A 146 -34.09 -15.49 19.07
C PRO A 146 -33.56 -14.25 18.33
N GLU A 147 -32.36 -14.31 17.80
CA GLU A 147 -31.72 -13.27 17.02
C GLU A 147 -32.20 -13.18 15.56
N LEU A 148 -33.01 -14.14 15.10
CA LEU A 148 -33.54 -14.14 13.75
C LEU A 148 -34.75 -13.19 13.66
N GLN A 149 -34.53 -12.02 13.06
CA GLN A 149 -35.54 -10.97 12.94
C GLN A 149 -36.20 -11.05 11.57
N ALA A 150 -37.48 -11.41 11.54
CA ALA A 150 -38.27 -11.36 10.31
C ALA A 150 -38.72 -9.92 10.03
N ALA A 151 -38.58 -9.46 8.79
CA ALA A 151 -39.04 -8.13 8.41
C ALA A 151 -40.55 -8.18 8.08
N ALA A 152 -41.38 -7.44 8.83
CA ALA A 152 -42.83 -7.41 8.63
C ALA A 152 -43.18 -7.04 7.17
N GLY A 153 -44.03 -7.86 6.54
CA GLY A 153 -44.44 -7.68 5.14
C GLY A 153 -43.40 -8.07 4.09
N LYS A 154 -42.21 -8.54 4.47
CA LYS A 154 -41.17 -9.03 3.55
C LYS A 154 -41.00 -10.55 3.67
N ARG A 155 -40.50 -11.17 2.61
CA ARG A 155 -40.19 -12.61 2.53
C ARG A 155 -38.75 -12.91 2.97
N LEU A 156 -38.25 -12.20 3.99
CA LEU A 156 -36.90 -12.39 4.51
C LEU A 156 -36.82 -12.28 6.04
N ALA A 157 -35.79 -12.90 6.60
CA ALA A 157 -35.36 -12.71 7.99
C ALA A 157 -33.83 -12.55 8.06
N THR A 158 -33.32 -11.82 9.04
CA THR A 158 -31.89 -11.56 9.21
C THR A 158 -31.42 -12.03 10.58
N ARG A 159 -30.28 -12.70 10.64
CA ARG A 159 -29.68 -13.19 11.89
C ARG A 159 -28.85 -12.09 12.55
N GLY A 160 -29.15 -11.82 13.82
CA GLY A 160 -28.34 -10.95 14.69
C GLY A 160 -27.08 -11.62 15.26
N ALA A 161 -26.61 -11.11 16.39
CA ALA A 161 -25.54 -11.73 17.17
C ALA A 161 -26.01 -13.05 17.80
N LEU A 162 -25.09 -13.95 18.10
CA LEU A 162 -25.44 -15.17 18.82
C LEU A 162 -25.69 -14.85 20.31
N PRO A 163 -26.65 -15.53 20.97
CA PRO A 163 -26.86 -15.34 22.40
C PRO A 163 -25.61 -15.66 23.21
N GLY A 164 -25.32 -14.79 24.18
CA GLY A 164 -24.18 -14.90 25.08
C GLY A 164 -22.86 -14.36 24.53
N THR A 165 -22.81 -13.90 23.27
CA THR A 165 -21.55 -13.41 22.68
C THR A 165 -21.20 -11.99 23.07
N ASP A 166 -19.91 -11.72 23.18
CA ASP A 166 -19.37 -10.37 23.37
C ASP A 166 -18.22 -10.08 22.39
N ASP A 167 -18.00 -8.80 22.08
CA ASP A 167 -16.95 -8.37 21.14
C ASP A 167 -15.58 -8.29 21.86
N TRP A 168 -14.50 -8.51 21.10
CA TRP A 168 -13.11 -8.27 21.49
C TRP A 168 -12.61 -6.98 20.82
N LYS A 169 -13.09 -5.84 21.34
CA LYS A 169 -12.88 -4.49 20.77
C LYS A 169 -11.47 -3.95 20.98
N TYR A 170 -10.81 -4.47 22.01
CA TYR A 170 -9.49 -4.04 22.46
C TYR A 170 -8.53 -5.22 22.51
N PRO A 171 -7.22 -4.98 22.42
CA PRO A 171 -6.20 -6.02 22.55
C PRO A 171 -6.39 -6.96 23.74
N TRP A 172 -6.94 -6.46 24.85
CA TRP A 172 -7.23 -7.20 26.08
C TRP A 172 -8.73 -7.23 26.40
N ALA A 173 -9.53 -7.66 25.41
CA ALA A 173 -10.97 -7.84 25.47
C ALA A 173 -11.78 -6.54 25.32
N ASP A 174 -11.82 -5.69 26.34
CA ASP A 174 -12.71 -4.53 26.42
C ASP A 174 -11.96 -3.21 26.75
N GLY A 175 -12.71 -2.12 26.91
CA GLY A 175 -12.17 -0.81 27.26
C GLY A 175 -11.43 -0.81 28.60
N GLY A 176 -11.77 -1.73 29.51
CA GLY A 176 -11.11 -1.93 30.80
C GLY A 176 -9.81 -2.73 30.71
N ARG A 177 -9.50 -3.33 29.55
CA ARG A 177 -8.30 -4.16 29.31
C ARG A 177 -8.19 -5.34 30.28
N SER A 178 -9.32 -5.90 30.67
CA SER A 178 -9.46 -6.97 31.68
C SER A 178 -8.87 -8.32 31.26
N GLY A 179 -8.70 -8.55 29.95
CA GLY A 179 -8.32 -9.84 29.38
C GLY A 179 -9.45 -10.87 29.36
N VAL A 180 -10.65 -10.52 29.85
CA VAL A 180 -11.87 -11.34 29.87
C VAL A 180 -13.07 -10.43 29.65
N ASN A 181 -13.88 -10.68 28.61
CA ASN A 181 -15.12 -9.94 28.36
C ASN A 181 -16.34 -10.68 28.92
N ASN A 182 -17.56 -10.21 28.61
CA ASN A 182 -18.81 -10.80 29.09
C ASN A 182 -19.29 -11.97 28.23
N GLU A 183 -18.39 -12.60 27.47
CA GLU A 183 -18.68 -13.77 26.64
C GLU A 183 -19.03 -14.99 27.51
N THR A 184 -20.21 -15.57 27.28
CA THR A 184 -20.74 -16.72 28.04
C THR A 184 -21.03 -17.93 27.16
N ARG A 185 -20.93 -17.77 25.84
CA ARG A 185 -21.21 -18.83 24.85
C ARG A 185 -20.05 -19.80 24.69
N VAL A 186 -18.82 -19.34 24.83
CA VAL A 186 -17.63 -20.17 24.61
C VAL A 186 -17.48 -21.19 25.74
N GLN A 187 -17.63 -22.47 25.41
CA GLN A 187 -17.50 -23.58 26.35
C GLN A 187 -16.62 -24.69 25.74
N LEU A 188 -15.86 -25.38 26.58
CA LEU A 188 -15.05 -26.54 26.18
C LEU A 188 -15.95 -27.78 25.99
N PRO A 189 -15.61 -28.71 25.08
CA PRO A 189 -14.47 -28.68 24.17
C PRO A 189 -14.70 -27.77 22.95
N LEU A 190 -13.62 -27.17 22.44
CA LEU A 190 -13.65 -26.38 21.20
C LEU A 190 -13.34 -27.25 19.99
N ASP A 191 -13.93 -26.90 18.84
CA ASP A 191 -13.65 -27.52 17.54
C ASP A 191 -13.32 -26.43 16.50
N VAL A 192 -12.63 -26.83 15.42
CA VAL A 192 -12.19 -25.90 14.36
C VAL A 192 -13.38 -25.54 13.49
N LEU A 193 -13.78 -24.26 13.50
CA LEU A 193 -14.81 -23.76 12.59
C LEU A 193 -14.30 -23.60 11.16
N TRP A 194 -13.09 -23.07 11.00
CA TRP A 194 -12.38 -22.93 9.73
C TRP A 194 -10.87 -22.82 9.98
N PHE A 195 -10.08 -23.18 8.98
CA PHE A 195 -8.63 -23.05 8.96
C PHE A 195 -8.21 -22.38 7.65
N GLY A 196 -7.36 -21.35 7.73
CA GLY A 196 -7.00 -20.48 6.62
C GLY A 196 -6.77 -19.04 7.11
N GLY A 197 -6.84 -18.05 6.23
CA GLY A 197 -6.58 -16.64 6.59
C GLY A 197 -5.17 -16.18 6.21
N PRO A 198 -4.76 -14.93 6.54
CA PRO A 198 -3.62 -14.31 5.88
C PRO A 198 -2.38 -15.17 6.06
N GLY A 199 -1.78 -15.55 4.93
CA GLY A 199 -0.49 -16.21 4.94
C GLY A 199 0.55 -15.38 5.70
N PRO A 200 1.66 -16.01 6.12
CA PRO A 200 2.69 -15.36 6.94
C PRO A 200 3.26 -14.08 6.31
N ASP A 201 3.15 -13.94 5.00
CA ASP A 201 3.74 -12.86 4.20
C ASP A 201 3.33 -11.44 4.63
N ARG A 202 2.14 -11.26 5.19
CA ARG A 202 1.63 -9.94 5.64
C ARG A 202 1.71 -9.76 7.16
N MET A 203 2.02 -10.82 7.89
CA MET A 203 2.01 -10.84 9.35
C MET A 203 3.34 -10.37 9.93
N LEU A 204 3.27 -9.79 11.13
CA LEU A 204 4.47 -9.57 11.92
C LEU A 204 5.02 -10.92 12.38
N ASP A 205 6.35 -11.02 12.46
CA ASP A 205 7.00 -12.16 13.09
C ASP A 205 6.46 -12.37 14.51
N ARG A 206 6.05 -13.60 14.82
CA ARG A 206 5.40 -13.94 16.09
C ARG A 206 6.26 -13.61 17.32
N HIS A 207 7.58 -13.70 17.20
CA HIS A 207 8.53 -13.42 18.30
C HIS A 207 8.65 -11.92 18.58
N LEU A 208 8.14 -11.08 17.69
CA LEU A 208 8.05 -9.64 17.91
C LEU A 208 6.83 -9.25 18.73
N ALA A 209 6.05 -10.19 19.28
CA ALA A 209 4.85 -9.90 20.09
C ALA A 209 3.97 -8.83 19.44
N ALA A 210 3.38 -9.21 18.30
CA ALA A 210 2.46 -8.38 17.52
C ALA A 210 1.17 -8.06 18.28
N PRO A 211 0.41 -7.04 17.86
CA PRO A 211 -0.91 -6.76 18.40
C PRO A 211 -1.84 -7.98 18.24
N PRO A 212 -2.53 -8.43 19.30
CA PRO A 212 -3.51 -9.51 19.16
C PRO A 212 -4.66 -9.05 18.25
N PRO A 213 -5.28 -9.95 17.46
CA PRO A 213 -6.43 -9.62 16.63
C PRO A 213 -7.60 -9.08 17.45
N LEU A 214 -8.41 -8.23 16.82
CA LEU A 214 -9.68 -7.75 17.38
C LEU A 214 -10.82 -8.52 16.71
N ALA A 215 -11.91 -8.77 17.43
CA ALA A 215 -13.07 -9.46 16.89
C ALA A 215 -14.35 -8.67 17.23
N VAL A 216 -14.94 -8.00 16.25
CA VAL A 216 -16.07 -7.09 16.47
C VAL A 216 -17.15 -7.32 15.41
N LYS A 217 -18.40 -7.51 15.84
CA LYS A 217 -19.57 -7.68 14.95
C LYS A 217 -19.36 -8.73 13.85
N GLY A 218 -18.76 -9.88 14.21
CA GLY A 218 -18.52 -10.99 13.28
C GLY A 218 -17.35 -10.79 12.32
N ARG A 219 -16.50 -9.78 12.55
CA ARG A 219 -15.27 -9.55 11.78
C ARG A 219 -14.05 -9.65 12.68
N VAL A 220 -12.97 -10.22 12.15
CA VAL A 220 -11.66 -10.25 12.80
C VAL A 220 -10.74 -9.25 12.11
N PHE A 221 -10.12 -8.36 12.87
CA PHE A 221 -9.15 -7.38 12.37
C PHE A 221 -7.75 -7.73 12.84
N VAL A 222 -6.81 -7.77 11.89
CA VAL A 222 -5.41 -8.09 12.15
C VAL A 222 -4.53 -6.94 11.68
N ALA A 223 -3.71 -6.42 12.60
CA ALA A 223 -2.62 -5.50 12.26
C ALA A 223 -1.41 -6.31 11.78
N GLY A 224 -1.27 -6.41 10.46
CA GLY A 224 -0.07 -6.95 9.82
C GLY A 224 1.10 -5.97 9.89
N GLU A 225 2.26 -6.35 9.35
CA GLU A 225 3.45 -5.48 9.42
C GLU A 225 3.23 -4.14 8.69
N ASN A 226 2.57 -4.20 7.53
CA ASN A 226 2.29 -3.04 6.68
C ASN A 226 0.84 -3.02 6.18
N HIS A 227 -0.08 -3.68 6.88
CA HIS A 227 -1.48 -3.79 6.49
C HIS A 227 -2.39 -3.81 7.71
N VAL A 228 -3.63 -3.34 7.52
CA VAL A 228 -4.77 -3.76 8.37
C VAL A 228 -5.64 -4.65 7.52
N ILE A 229 -6.00 -5.82 8.04
CA ILE A 229 -6.76 -6.82 7.28
C ILE A 229 -8.00 -7.19 8.07
N ALA A 230 -9.13 -7.31 7.38
CA ALA A 230 -10.39 -7.77 7.94
C ALA A 230 -10.80 -9.12 7.35
N PHE A 231 -11.22 -10.02 8.22
CA PHE A 231 -11.74 -11.34 7.88
C PHE A 231 -13.13 -11.51 8.42
N ASP A 232 -13.94 -12.31 7.73
CA ASP A 232 -15.17 -12.85 8.29
C ASP A 232 -14.82 -13.89 9.37
N ALA A 233 -15.32 -13.68 10.59
CA ALA A 233 -14.98 -14.50 11.75
C ALA A 233 -15.47 -15.95 11.65
N TYR A 234 -16.42 -16.24 10.76
CA TYR A 234 -17.08 -17.54 10.65
C TYR A 234 -16.61 -18.36 9.45
N THR A 235 -16.03 -17.70 8.44
CA THR A 235 -15.58 -18.36 7.20
C THR A 235 -14.08 -18.22 6.95
N GLY A 236 -13.40 -17.28 7.62
CA GLY A 236 -12.01 -16.94 7.34
C GLY A 236 -11.81 -16.21 6.02
N ARG A 237 -12.90 -15.84 5.32
CA ARG A 237 -12.84 -15.08 4.07
C ARG A 237 -12.27 -13.69 4.34
N GLU A 238 -11.26 -13.30 3.57
CA GLU A 238 -10.77 -11.92 3.57
C GLU A 238 -11.86 -11.00 3.01
N LEU A 239 -12.27 -10.02 3.81
CA LEU A 239 -13.26 -9.02 3.43
C LEU A 239 -12.59 -7.84 2.74
N TRP A 240 -11.48 -7.38 3.30
CA TRP A 240 -10.63 -6.34 2.72
C TRP A 240 -9.26 -6.34 3.39
N ALA A 241 -8.25 -5.86 2.67
CA ALA A 241 -6.95 -5.50 3.22
C ALA A 241 -6.59 -4.08 2.80
N ARG A 242 -6.14 -3.27 3.76
CA ARG A 242 -5.66 -1.92 3.50
C ARG A 242 -4.15 -1.88 3.67
N PRO A 243 -3.37 -1.63 2.59
CA PRO A 243 -1.95 -1.31 2.71
C PRO A 243 -1.77 -0.06 3.56
N LEU A 244 -0.96 -0.19 4.61
CA LEU A 244 -0.67 0.87 5.55
C LEU A 244 0.72 0.65 6.15
N PRO A 245 1.76 1.26 5.55
CA PRO A 245 3.13 1.12 6.01
C PRO A 245 3.27 1.49 7.48
N GLY A 246 3.94 0.63 8.26
CA GLY A 246 4.12 0.86 9.70
C GLY A 246 2.89 0.58 10.58
N ALA A 247 1.84 -0.06 10.04
CA ALA A 247 0.69 -0.49 10.83
C ALA A 247 1.08 -1.45 11.96
N GLY A 248 2.08 -2.30 11.74
CA GLY A 248 2.52 -3.29 12.70
C GLY A 248 3.32 -2.67 13.84
N ARG A 249 2.78 -2.71 15.07
CA ARG A 249 3.52 -2.35 16.29
C ARG A 249 4.19 -3.59 16.88
N ARG A 250 5.51 -3.56 17.02
CA ARG A 250 6.29 -4.64 17.66
C ARG A 250 6.28 -4.46 19.17
N TYR A 251 6.38 -5.58 19.88
CA TYR A 251 6.55 -5.67 21.32
C TYR A 251 5.40 -5.05 22.12
N VAL A 252 4.15 -5.26 21.67
CA VAL A 252 2.97 -4.64 22.29
C VAL A 252 2.76 -5.02 23.75
N ARG A 253 3.28 -6.18 24.17
CA ARG A 253 3.29 -6.59 25.58
C ARG A 253 3.96 -5.55 26.49
N TYR A 254 4.90 -4.78 25.96
CA TYR A 254 5.64 -3.75 26.70
C TYR A 254 5.18 -2.33 26.33
N TYR A 255 4.70 -2.12 25.10
CA TYR A 255 4.45 -0.78 24.55
C TYR A 255 2.97 -0.47 24.29
N GLY A 256 2.07 -1.38 24.64
CA GLY A 256 0.64 -1.27 24.34
C GLY A 256 0.36 -1.40 22.84
N ALA A 257 -0.82 -1.93 22.52
CA ALA A 257 -1.21 -2.03 21.11
C ALA A 257 -1.65 -0.67 20.54
N ASN A 258 -1.55 -0.53 19.22
CA ASN A 258 -1.83 0.72 18.50
C ASN A 258 -3.19 0.74 17.80
N PHE A 259 -4.03 -0.25 18.04
CA PHE A 259 -5.28 -0.39 17.31
C PHE A 259 -6.39 -0.92 18.19
N VAL A 260 -7.59 -0.41 17.96
CA VAL A 260 -8.84 -0.74 18.66
C VAL A 260 -9.98 -0.71 17.64
N ALA A 261 -11.12 -1.30 17.95
CA ALA A 261 -12.28 -1.32 17.07
C ALA A 261 -13.56 -1.08 17.85
N ASP A 262 -14.57 -0.55 17.18
CA ASP A 262 -15.92 -0.39 17.71
C ASP A 262 -16.95 -0.91 16.69
N GLU A 263 -18.23 -0.63 16.95
CA GLU A 263 -19.34 -1.15 16.14
C GLU A 263 -19.34 -0.71 14.68
N ASP A 264 -18.57 0.30 14.29
CA ASP A 264 -18.59 0.83 12.92
C ASP A 264 -17.21 1.09 12.33
N SER A 265 -16.16 1.03 13.13
CA SER A 265 -14.84 1.48 12.76
C SER A 265 -13.70 0.67 13.38
N VAL A 266 -12.55 0.69 12.69
CA VAL A 266 -11.26 0.25 13.22
C VAL A 266 -10.36 1.48 13.31
N TYR A 267 -9.71 1.67 14.44
CA TYR A 267 -8.82 2.79 14.70
C TYR A 267 -7.39 2.29 14.79
N LEU A 268 -6.47 2.97 14.12
CA LEU A 268 -5.06 2.59 14.12
C LEU A 268 -4.17 3.82 14.23
N ALA A 269 -3.39 3.87 15.31
CA ALA A 269 -2.33 4.84 15.51
C ALA A 269 -1.07 4.42 14.72
N VAL A 270 -0.65 5.30 13.81
CA VAL A 270 0.52 5.10 12.94
C VAL A 270 1.22 6.45 12.72
N GLY A 271 2.51 6.53 13.07
CA GLY A 271 3.26 7.78 13.08
C GLY A 271 2.65 8.81 14.04
N GLY A 272 2.44 10.05 13.55
CA GLY A 272 1.82 11.16 14.30
C GLY A 272 0.28 11.20 14.27
N HIS A 273 -0.38 10.16 13.78
CA HIS A 273 -1.80 10.20 13.43
C HIS A 273 -2.55 8.95 13.88
N CYS A 274 -3.88 9.04 14.00
CA CYS A 274 -4.76 7.90 14.14
C CYS A 274 -5.79 7.86 13.00
N LEU A 275 -5.86 6.75 12.27
CA LEU A 275 -6.81 6.55 11.19
C LEU A 275 -8.08 5.89 11.71
N ARG A 276 -9.25 6.44 11.38
CA ARG A 276 -10.55 5.77 11.53
C ARG A 276 -10.95 5.14 10.21
N LEU A 277 -10.95 3.81 10.16
CA LEU A 277 -11.34 3.03 8.99
C LEU A 277 -12.77 2.51 9.14
N ASN A 278 -13.56 2.51 8.07
CA ASN A 278 -14.83 1.80 8.04
C ASN A 278 -14.58 0.29 8.18
N GLN A 279 -15.22 -0.35 9.17
CA GLN A 279 -14.94 -1.76 9.46
C GLN A 279 -15.39 -2.74 8.37
N THR A 280 -16.31 -2.33 7.50
CA THR A 280 -16.89 -3.18 6.44
C THR A 280 -16.09 -3.17 5.15
N ASN A 281 -15.44 -2.05 4.81
CA ASN A 281 -14.74 -1.90 3.52
C ASN A 281 -13.32 -1.31 3.61
N GLY A 282 -12.83 -0.98 4.81
CA GLY A 282 -11.48 -0.45 5.02
C GLY A 282 -11.24 0.96 4.47
N ALA A 283 -12.29 1.68 4.04
CA ALA A 283 -12.18 3.07 3.61
C ALA A 283 -11.84 3.98 4.79
N ILE A 284 -10.95 4.96 4.59
CA ILE A 284 -10.69 5.99 5.60
C ILE A 284 -11.95 6.83 5.74
N ARG A 285 -12.44 6.94 6.99
CA ARG A 285 -13.51 7.85 7.38
C ARG A 285 -12.95 9.16 7.92
N GLU A 286 -11.90 9.07 8.74
CA GLU A 286 -11.30 10.24 9.38
C GLU A 286 -9.80 10.02 9.66
N VAL A 287 -9.05 11.11 9.73
CA VAL A 287 -7.63 11.13 10.15
C VAL A 287 -7.48 12.07 11.33
N TYR A 288 -7.32 11.50 12.52
CA TYR A 288 -7.10 12.26 13.74
C TYR A 288 -5.64 12.69 13.87
N GLN A 289 -5.47 13.94 14.26
CA GLN A 289 -4.19 14.61 14.48
C GLN A 289 -3.93 14.75 15.99
N ILE A 290 -2.66 14.72 16.39
CA ILE A 290 -2.28 15.18 17.72
C ILE A 290 -2.58 16.69 17.80
N PRO A 291 -3.25 17.20 18.86
CA PRO A 291 -3.48 18.63 19.03
C PRO A 291 -2.19 19.45 18.89
N GLU A 292 -2.21 20.49 18.06
CA GLU A 292 -1.01 21.28 17.74
C GLU A 292 -0.36 21.90 18.99
N GLU A 293 -1.19 22.30 19.95
CA GLU A 293 -0.76 22.81 21.26
C GLU A 293 0.07 21.80 22.08
N LEU A 294 -0.05 20.49 21.79
CA LEU A 294 0.74 19.43 22.42
C LEU A 294 2.09 19.21 21.73
N LEU A 295 2.18 19.53 20.43
CA LEU A 295 3.39 19.36 19.61
C LEU A 295 4.44 20.45 19.86
N ALA A 296 4.01 21.61 20.36
CA ALA A 296 4.89 22.73 20.74
C ALA A 296 5.43 22.55 22.16
N GLU A 297 6.69 22.11 22.29
CA GLU A 297 7.55 22.52 23.41
C GLU A 297 8.97 22.83 22.90
N PRO A 298 9.62 23.89 23.42
CA PRO A 298 11.05 24.08 23.23
C PRO A 298 11.78 22.89 23.83
N VAL A 299 12.73 22.32 23.08
CA VAL A 299 13.57 21.22 23.59
C VAL A 299 14.24 21.72 24.87
N ALA A 300 13.90 21.11 26.02
CA ALA A 300 14.53 21.43 27.28
C ALA A 300 16.06 21.41 27.10
N PRO A 301 16.82 22.39 27.61
CA PRO A 301 18.27 22.48 27.40
C PRO A 301 19.01 21.18 27.75
N GLN A 302 18.46 20.42 28.70
CA GLN A 302 18.94 19.13 29.17
C GLN A 302 18.75 18.01 28.13
N VAL A 303 17.64 17.99 27.39
CA VAL A 303 17.37 17.08 26.26
C VAL A 303 18.25 17.45 25.06
N ALA A 304 18.47 18.75 24.81
CA ALA A 304 19.43 19.22 23.81
C ALA A 304 20.88 18.87 24.17
N ALA A 305 21.23 18.86 25.45
CA ALA A 305 22.53 18.43 25.96
C ALA A 305 22.72 16.90 25.91
N LEU A 306 21.66 16.12 26.14
CA LEU A 306 21.68 14.65 26.00
C LEU A 306 21.80 14.23 24.52
N ALA A 307 21.14 14.94 23.61
CA ALA A 307 21.28 14.78 22.16
C ALA A 307 22.65 15.22 21.62
N LYS A 308 23.39 16.06 22.35
CA LYS A 308 24.79 16.42 22.07
C LYS A 308 25.79 15.43 22.65
N ARG A 309 25.41 14.68 23.69
CA ARG A 309 26.24 13.65 24.36
C ARG A 309 26.08 12.25 23.78
N THR A 310 25.02 12.00 23.02
CA THR A 310 24.85 10.76 22.24
C THR A 310 25.55 10.94 20.88
N PRO A 311 26.62 10.18 20.57
CA PRO A 311 27.52 10.48 19.45
C PRO A 311 26.96 10.10 18.07
N TRP A 312 25.65 9.87 17.95
CA TRP A 312 25.04 9.40 16.71
C TRP A 312 23.99 10.38 16.20
N ARG A 313 24.46 11.42 15.50
CA ARG A 313 23.77 11.86 14.28
C ARG A 313 24.14 10.87 13.18
N PHE A 314 23.16 10.31 12.47
CA PHE A 314 23.39 9.49 11.29
C PHE A 314 23.35 10.36 10.03
N PRO A 315 24.50 10.71 9.43
CA PRO A 315 24.68 10.56 8.00
C PRO A 315 24.73 9.05 7.69
N ASP A 316 24.28 8.68 6.50
CA ASP A 316 24.38 7.33 5.92
C ASP A 316 25.72 6.66 6.21
N TYR A 317 25.78 5.40 6.68
CA TYR A 317 27.04 4.65 6.67
C TYR A 317 26.86 3.13 6.53
N ALA A 318 27.03 2.66 5.30
CA ALA A 318 27.53 1.33 5.03
C ALA A 318 29.06 1.32 5.27
N HIS A 319 29.56 0.30 5.99
CA HIS A 319 30.97 -0.12 6.14
C HIS A 319 31.94 0.76 6.98
N ARG A 320 32.22 0.38 8.24
CA ARG A 320 33.37 0.85 9.05
C ARG A 320 33.87 -0.24 10.03
N PHE A 321 35.20 -0.34 10.21
CA PHE A 321 35.87 -1.13 11.27
C PHE A 321 36.76 -0.20 12.13
N PHE A 322 36.97 -0.54 13.40
CA PHE A 322 37.76 0.25 14.36
C PHE A 322 38.94 -0.56 14.89
N LEU A 323 40.12 0.07 15.01
CA LEU A 323 41.24 -0.43 15.80
C LEU A 323 41.62 0.63 16.82
N THR A 324 41.66 0.26 18.10
CA THR A 324 42.14 1.12 19.19
C THR A 324 43.49 0.61 19.66
N SER A 325 44.51 1.46 19.71
CA SER A 325 45.78 1.14 20.39
C SER A 325 45.54 1.01 21.89
N PRO A 326 46.18 0.06 22.60
CA PRO A 326 46.10 0.01 24.05
C PRO A 326 46.80 1.23 24.66
N PRO A 327 46.38 1.66 25.86
CA PRO A 327 47.03 2.75 26.56
C PRO A 327 48.31 2.22 27.21
N ALA A 328 49.48 2.59 26.69
CA ALA A 328 50.74 2.33 27.38
C ALA A 328 51.32 3.65 27.90
N ALA A 329 51.56 3.66 29.20
CA ALA A 329 52.15 4.73 29.96
C ALA A 329 53.61 4.97 29.57
N SER A 330 53.96 6.25 29.45
CA SER A 330 55.28 6.89 29.32
C SER A 330 55.57 7.48 27.94
N PRO A 331 56.02 8.76 27.86
CA PRO A 331 56.21 9.46 26.61
C PRO A 331 57.45 8.92 25.89
N ILE A 332 57.24 8.19 24.81
CA ILE A 332 58.32 7.83 23.89
C ILE A 332 58.52 9.01 22.94
N ALA A 333 59.64 9.74 23.11
CA ALA A 333 60.01 10.88 22.28
C ALA A 333 60.58 10.47 20.90
N ALA A 334 59.95 9.52 20.23
CA ALA A 334 60.28 9.10 18.87
C ALA A 334 58.97 8.85 18.09
N PRO A 335 58.92 9.12 16.78
CA PRO A 335 57.71 8.94 15.97
C PRO A 335 57.17 7.52 16.18
N CYS A 336 56.00 7.43 16.81
CA CYS A 336 55.41 6.16 17.16
C CYS A 336 54.94 5.46 15.89
N LEU A 337 55.50 4.27 15.63
CA LEU A 337 55.02 3.39 14.57
C LEU A 337 53.77 2.67 15.06
N LEU A 338 52.62 2.99 14.48
CA LEU A 338 51.48 2.08 14.58
C LEU A 338 51.57 1.06 13.45
N GLN A 339 51.84 -0.19 13.80
CA GLN A 339 51.81 -1.32 12.88
C GLN A 339 50.58 -2.15 13.17
N ALA A 340 49.57 -2.04 12.30
CA ALA A 340 48.38 -2.88 12.37
C ALA A 340 48.52 -4.00 11.33
N ALA A 341 48.54 -5.25 11.79
CA ALA A 341 48.42 -6.41 10.93
C ALA A 341 46.93 -6.74 10.78
N ILE A 342 46.41 -6.62 9.56
CA ILE A 342 45.03 -7.01 9.25
C ILE A 342 45.09 -8.34 8.53
N GLY A 343 44.57 -9.38 9.18
CA GLY A 343 44.52 -10.72 8.62
C GLY A 343 43.63 -10.77 7.37
N SER A 344 44.13 -11.38 6.29
CA SER A 344 43.46 -11.52 4.99
C SER A 344 42.08 -12.18 5.07
N ALA A 345 41.81 -12.96 6.13
CA ALA A 345 40.51 -13.57 6.38
C ALA A 345 39.36 -12.55 6.51
N ALA A 346 39.65 -11.31 6.95
CA ALA A 346 38.65 -10.22 7.00
C ALA A 346 38.41 -9.55 5.64
N LEU A 347 39.25 -9.85 4.63
CA LEU A 347 39.27 -9.24 3.30
C LEU A 347 39.27 -10.29 2.19
N ALA A 348 38.78 -11.50 2.48
CA ALA A 348 38.90 -12.69 1.62
C ALA A 348 38.31 -12.53 0.20
N ALA A 349 37.49 -11.51 -0.05
CA ALA A 349 36.92 -11.20 -1.37
C ALA A 349 37.81 -10.32 -2.27
N VAL A 350 38.98 -9.86 -1.80
CA VAL A 350 39.79 -8.81 -2.46
C VAL A 350 41.16 -9.29 -2.95
N PHE A 351 41.62 -10.46 -2.51
CA PHE A 351 42.95 -10.97 -2.89
C PHE A 351 42.80 -12.28 -3.66
N GLY A 352 43.06 -12.24 -4.97
CA GLY A 352 43.23 -13.43 -5.79
C GLY A 352 44.58 -14.10 -5.51
N ASP A 353 44.67 -15.39 -5.81
CA ASP A 353 45.89 -16.18 -5.65
C ASP A 353 47.09 -15.48 -6.31
N ALA A 354 48.17 -15.36 -5.53
CA ALA A 354 49.53 -15.00 -5.91
C ALA A 354 49.69 -14.05 -7.12
N GLY A 355 49.80 -12.76 -6.81
CA GLY A 355 50.54 -11.83 -7.66
C GLY A 355 49.69 -11.10 -8.71
N THR A 356 48.90 -10.14 -8.27
CA THR A 356 48.70 -8.86 -8.98
C THR A 356 48.09 -7.87 -8.00
N THR A 357 48.59 -6.63 -8.05
CA THR A 357 48.31 -5.52 -7.13
C THR A 357 46.84 -5.38 -6.74
N ALA A 358 46.54 -5.56 -5.46
CA ALA A 358 45.24 -5.24 -4.90
C ALA A 358 45.05 -3.72 -4.91
N ALA A 359 44.11 -3.24 -5.71
CA ALA A 359 43.71 -1.85 -5.75
C ALA A 359 42.94 -1.52 -4.47
N VAL A 360 43.66 -1.19 -3.40
CA VAL A 360 43.09 -0.85 -2.10
C VAL A 360 43.46 0.59 -1.79
N SER A 361 42.46 1.47 -1.68
CA SER A 361 42.69 2.83 -1.21
C SER A 361 42.77 2.82 0.31
N VAL A 362 43.92 3.17 0.85
CA VAL A 362 44.16 3.28 2.29
C VAL A 362 44.34 4.74 2.66
N LYS A 363 43.65 5.16 3.72
CA LYS A 363 43.69 6.54 4.23
C LYS A 363 43.75 6.51 5.75
N ALA A 364 44.67 7.24 6.38
CA ALA A 364 44.64 7.44 7.83
C ALA A 364 44.24 8.86 8.18
N VAL A 365 43.47 9.01 9.26
CA VAL A 365 42.95 10.30 9.73
C VAL A 365 43.06 10.38 11.26
N ARG A 366 43.57 11.50 11.78
CA ARG A 366 43.61 11.80 13.24
C ARG A 366 43.00 13.17 13.46
N GLY A 367 42.04 13.29 14.38
CA GLY A 367 41.37 14.57 14.66
C GLY A 367 40.68 15.23 13.45
N GLY A 368 40.41 14.46 12.38
CA GLY A 368 39.88 14.98 11.11
C GLY A 368 40.94 15.41 10.08
N GLN A 369 42.24 15.32 10.40
CA GLN A 369 43.33 15.58 9.46
C GLN A 369 43.86 14.29 8.84
N ASP A 370 44.10 14.32 7.53
CA ASP A 370 44.68 13.22 6.77
C ASP A 370 46.18 13.05 7.11
N LEU A 371 46.58 11.82 7.39
CA LEU A 371 47.96 11.48 7.70
C LEU A 371 48.62 10.75 6.53
N PRO A 372 49.93 10.97 6.30
CA PRO A 372 50.69 10.19 5.33
C PRO A 372 50.70 8.71 5.73
N VAL A 373 50.31 7.84 4.78
CA VAL A 373 50.29 6.39 4.97
C VAL A 373 51.17 5.68 3.95
N THR A 374 51.84 4.63 4.39
CA THR A 374 52.53 3.66 3.54
C THR A 374 51.93 2.28 3.78
N VAL A 375 51.68 1.53 2.72
CA VAL A 375 51.03 0.21 2.79
C VAL A 375 51.96 -0.84 2.20
N THR A 376 52.13 -1.95 2.89
CA THR A 376 52.97 -3.07 2.43
C THR A 376 52.27 -4.39 2.71
N LEU A 377 52.02 -5.18 1.67
CA LEU A 377 51.52 -6.54 1.80
C LEU A 377 52.68 -7.47 2.17
N GLN A 378 52.55 -8.20 3.28
CA GLN A 378 53.57 -9.13 3.75
C GLN A 378 53.38 -10.51 3.13
N ALA A 379 54.44 -11.34 3.17
CA ALA A 379 54.44 -12.68 2.61
C ALA A 379 53.45 -13.65 3.29
N ASP A 380 53.04 -13.36 4.52
CA ASP A 380 52.02 -14.10 5.27
C ASP A 380 50.57 -13.68 4.92
N GLY A 381 50.41 -12.78 3.94
CA GLY A 381 49.12 -12.26 3.49
C GLY A 381 48.55 -11.14 4.36
N SER A 382 49.29 -10.64 5.36
CA SER A 382 48.87 -9.49 6.16
C SER A 382 49.17 -8.16 5.47
N LEU A 383 48.23 -7.22 5.53
CA LEU A 383 48.45 -5.86 5.02
C LEU A 383 48.98 -4.99 6.18
N HIS A 384 50.24 -4.56 6.08
CA HIS A 384 50.83 -3.62 7.03
C HIS A 384 50.60 -2.19 6.58
N VAL A 385 49.89 -1.42 7.40
CA VAL A 385 49.69 0.02 7.20
C VAL A 385 50.51 0.77 8.22
N ARG A 386 51.40 1.65 7.74
CA ARG A 386 52.24 2.53 8.54
C ARG A 386 51.77 3.97 8.35
N ALA A 387 51.27 4.59 9.42
CA ALA A 387 50.98 6.03 9.44
C ALA A 387 52.11 6.76 10.17
N LEU A 388 52.67 7.80 9.57
CA LEU A 388 53.70 8.63 10.20
C LEU A 388 53.03 9.80 10.92
N LEU A 389 53.22 9.87 12.23
CA LEU A 389 52.76 10.98 13.06
C LEU A 389 53.90 11.99 13.18
N ALA A 390 53.65 13.23 12.75
CA ALA A 390 54.68 14.27 12.67
C ALA A 390 55.11 14.83 14.05
N ASP A 391 54.30 14.61 15.10
CA ASP A 391 54.50 15.20 16.41
C ASP A 391 54.77 14.09 17.46
N ALA A 392 55.86 14.24 18.21
CA ALA A 392 56.32 13.24 19.20
C ALA A 392 55.57 13.30 20.56
N GLN A 393 54.40 13.92 20.62
CA GLN A 393 53.62 14.06 21.87
C GLN A 393 52.39 13.12 21.88
N PRO A 394 52.11 12.45 23.00
CA PRO A 394 50.96 11.55 23.12
C PRO A 394 49.64 12.32 23.00
N SER A 395 48.86 12.05 21.95
CA SER A 395 47.51 12.58 21.79
C SER A 395 46.47 11.57 22.26
N THR A 396 45.43 12.02 22.97
CA THR A 396 44.23 11.21 23.28
C THR A 396 43.30 11.03 22.08
N GLU A 397 43.64 11.62 20.93
CA GLU A 397 42.86 11.54 19.70
C GLU A 397 42.98 10.16 19.04
N SER A 398 41.84 9.63 18.58
CA SER A 398 41.78 8.35 17.89
C SER A 398 42.38 8.44 16.49
N LEU A 399 43.30 7.53 16.17
CA LEU A 399 43.78 7.30 14.81
C LEU A 399 42.81 6.37 14.08
N CYS A 400 42.26 6.81 12.95
CA CYS A 400 41.34 6.05 12.13
C CYS A 400 42.03 5.67 10.81
N VAL A 401 42.13 4.38 10.50
CA VAL A 401 42.65 3.88 9.22
C VAL A 401 41.50 3.30 8.41
N TYR A 402 41.27 3.86 7.22
CA TYR A 402 40.27 3.46 6.24
C TYR A 402 40.94 2.63 5.16
N ILE A 403 40.33 1.49 4.83
CA ILE A 403 40.81 0.57 3.80
C ILE A 403 39.58 0.21 2.96
N ALA A 404 39.58 0.61 1.68
CA ALA A 404 38.48 0.31 0.77
C ALA A 404 39.02 -0.40 -0.49
N PRO A 405 38.41 -1.51 -0.92
CA PRO A 405 38.71 -2.09 -2.22
C PRO A 405 38.22 -1.13 -3.31
N GLN A 406 39.09 -0.79 -4.25
CA GLN A 406 38.64 -0.19 -5.50
C GLN A 406 37.92 -1.27 -6.28
N SER A 407 36.61 -1.13 -6.43
CA SER A 407 35.84 -1.92 -7.38
C SER A 407 36.27 -1.54 -8.79
N SER A 408 37.24 -2.25 -9.37
CA SER A 408 37.37 -2.32 -10.83
C SER A 408 36.28 -3.26 -11.34
N GLN A 409 35.02 -2.79 -11.40
CA GLN A 409 34.01 -3.50 -12.17
C GLN A 409 33.96 -2.94 -13.59
N SER A 410 34.78 -3.55 -14.44
CA SER A 410 34.37 -3.82 -15.82
C SER A 410 33.08 -4.65 -15.79
N LYS A 411 32.04 -4.08 -16.39
CA LYS A 411 30.67 -4.61 -16.46
C LYS A 411 30.65 -5.88 -17.32
N ALA A 412 30.33 -7.03 -16.73
CA ALA A 412 29.73 -8.16 -17.46
C ALA A 412 28.22 -8.16 -17.15
N ALA A 413 27.41 -8.32 -18.19
CA ALA A 413 25.98 -8.06 -18.17
C ALA A 413 25.19 -9.20 -17.51
N ASP A 414 24.38 -8.87 -16.50
CA ASP A 414 23.21 -9.66 -16.09
C ASP A 414 21.95 -8.88 -16.48
N SER A 415 21.05 -9.55 -17.20
CA SER A 415 19.78 -9.03 -17.71
C SER A 415 18.78 -8.84 -16.57
N ALA A 416 18.42 -7.57 -16.28
CA ALA A 416 17.29 -7.23 -15.44
C ALA A 416 15.98 -7.76 -16.06
N SER A 417 15.02 -8.16 -15.21
CA SER A 417 13.68 -8.51 -15.66
C SER A 417 13.01 -7.29 -16.32
N ASP A 418 12.19 -7.53 -17.36
CA ASP A 418 11.57 -6.45 -18.17
C ASP A 418 10.68 -5.50 -17.33
N ALA A 419 10.11 -5.98 -16.22
CA ALA A 419 9.26 -5.19 -15.32
C ALA A 419 10.06 -4.23 -14.43
N ASP A 420 11.21 -4.66 -13.90
CA ASP A 420 12.06 -3.82 -13.04
C ASP A 420 12.64 -2.64 -13.82
N ALA A 421 13.00 -2.88 -15.09
CA ALA A 421 13.45 -1.82 -15.98
C ALA A 421 12.36 -0.75 -16.18
N MET A 422 11.08 -1.13 -16.26
CA MET A 422 9.99 -0.18 -16.51
C MET A 422 9.52 0.61 -15.28
N VAL A 423 9.89 0.18 -14.07
CA VAL A 423 9.62 0.91 -12.81
C VAL A 423 10.82 1.78 -12.40
N GLN A 424 12.04 1.37 -12.75
CA GLN A 424 13.25 2.08 -12.37
C GLN A 424 13.24 3.54 -12.84
N GLY A 425 13.25 4.47 -11.88
CA GLY A 425 13.27 5.90 -12.14
C GLY A 425 11.93 6.50 -12.57
N LEU A 426 10.81 5.77 -12.52
CA LEU A 426 9.49 6.32 -12.82
C LEU A 426 9.11 7.39 -11.77
N MET A 427 8.78 8.60 -12.20
CA MET A 427 8.45 9.76 -11.37
C MET A 427 6.94 9.96 -11.24
N ALA A 428 6.19 9.75 -12.33
CA ALA A 428 4.73 9.86 -12.36
C ALA A 428 4.16 9.03 -13.53
N ALA A 429 2.95 8.50 -13.34
CA ALA A 429 2.23 7.78 -14.37
C ALA A 429 0.71 7.97 -14.25
N TYR A 430 0.01 8.09 -15.38
CA TYR A 430 -1.45 8.30 -15.44
C TYR A 430 -2.07 7.42 -16.54
N ASP A 431 -2.92 6.48 -16.14
CA ASP A 431 -3.68 5.55 -17.00
C ASP A 431 -5.10 6.06 -17.33
N PHE A 432 -5.58 7.07 -16.61
CA PHE A 432 -6.90 7.69 -16.78
C PHE A 432 -8.12 6.76 -16.59
N GLU A 433 -7.95 5.67 -15.84
CA GLU A 433 -9.02 4.71 -15.57
C GLU A 433 -10.02 5.18 -14.51
N ASP A 434 -9.59 6.10 -13.63
CA ASP A 434 -10.41 6.76 -12.60
C ASP A 434 -11.42 7.75 -13.23
N ASN A 435 -12.66 7.82 -12.71
CA ASN A 435 -13.72 8.75 -13.19
C ASN A 435 -13.89 9.99 -12.30
N ASP A 436 -12.81 10.47 -11.67
CA ASP A 436 -12.86 11.56 -10.68
C ASP A 436 -12.35 12.89 -11.25
N THR A 437 -12.69 13.99 -10.59
CA THR A 437 -12.17 15.35 -10.82
C THR A 437 -10.69 15.51 -10.43
N VAL A 438 -10.12 14.50 -9.77
CA VAL A 438 -8.70 14.36 -9.48
C VAL A 438 -8.23 13.00 -10.00
N ILE A 439 -7.33 13.02 -10.98
CA ILE A 439 -6.71 11.82 -11.55
C ILE A 439 -5.55 11.38 -10.67
N ARG A 440 -5.55 10.11 -10.27
CA ARG A 440 -4.51 9.52 -9.43
C ARG A 440 -3.22 9.34 -10.21
N ASP A 441 -2.10 9.63 -9.58
CA ASP A 441 -0.78 9.18 -10.03
C ASP A 441 -0.58 7.72 -9.60
N ILE A 442 -0.51 6.82 -10.59
CA ILE A 442 -0.36 5.38 -10.37
C ILE A 442 1.10 4.95 -10.28
N SER A 443 2.07 5.87 -10.28
CA SER A 443 3.48 5.53 -10.05
C SER A 443 3.82 5.26 -8.58
N GLY A 444 2.87 5.42 -7.66
CA GLY A 444 3.10 5.32 -6.21
C GLY A 444 3.71 6.56 -5.55
N HIS A 445 3.93 7.66 -6.29
CA HIS A 445 4.54 8.91 -5.76
C HIS A 445 3.53 10.02 -5.43
N THR A 446 2.24 9.75 -5.59
CA THR A 446 1.12 10.61 -5.18
C THR A 446 1.06 11.98 -5.89
N HIS A 447 1.62 12.09 -7.09
CA HIS A 447 1.58 13.30 -7.93
C HIS A 447 0.21 13.53 -8.61
N ASN A 448 -0.90 13.46 -7.87
CA ASN A 448 -2.25 13.51 -8.43
C ASN A 448 -2.55 14.80 -9.21
N GLY A 449 -3.27 14.67 -10.33
CA GLY A 449 -3.63 15.77 -11.23
C GLY A 449 -5.07 16.22 -11.09
N LYS A 450 -5.30 17.53 -10.90
CA LYS A 450 -6.65 18.11 -10.91
C LYS A 450 -7.08 18.43 -12.34
N VAL A 451 -8.26 17.94 -12.74
CA VAL A 451 -8.78 18.15 -14.10
C VAL A 451 -9.78 19.30 -14.16
N SER A 452 -9.90 19.94 -15.33
CA SER A 452 -10.86 21.00 -15.60
C SER A 452 -11.34 20.89 -17.04
N ALA A 453 -12.68 20.90 -17.23
CA ALA A 453 -13.34 20.83 -18.52
C ALA A 453 -12.94 19.61 -19.39
N LEU A 454 -12.76 18.42 -18.79
CA LEU A 454 -12.41 17.19 -19.50
C LEU A 454 -13.60 16.23 -19.61
N SER A 455 -13.63 15.45 -20.69
CA SER A 455 -14.48 14.27 -20.86
C SER A 455 -13.61 13.04 -21.10
N GLN A 456 -14.10 11.85 -20.79
CA GLN A 456 -13.41 10.59 -21.10
C GLN A 456 -13.89 9.99 -22.42
N ALA A 457 -13.01 9.27 -23.11
CA ALA A 457 -13.32 8.48 -24.29
C ALA A 457 -12.58 7.12 -24.23
N ALA A 458 -12.83 6.25 -25.20
CA ALA A 458 -12.02 5.04 -25.38
C ALA A 458 -10.55 5.43 -25.64
N GLY A 459 -9.65 4.86 -24.83
CA GLY A 459 -8.22 5.10 -24.88
C GLY A 459 -7.50 4.29 -25.95
N HIS A 460 -6.18 4.41 -25.97
CA HIS A 460 -5.31 3.44 -26.64
C HIS A 460 -5.39 2.10 -25.90
N THR A 461 -5.46 2.17 -24.58
CA THR A 461 -5.79 1.06 -23.67
C THR A 461 -6.85 1.55 -22.69
N GLY A 462 -7.96 0.84 -22.55
CA GLY A 462 -9.01 1.23 -21.60
C GLY A 462 -9.62 2.61 -21.89
N LYS A 463 -9.43 3.58 -20.98
CA LYS A 463 -9.98 4.94 -21.07
C LYS A 463 -8.88 5.98 -21.29
N ALA A 464 -9.26 7.11 -21.86
CA ALA A 464 -8.36 8.25 -22.03
C ALA A 464 -9.08 9.58 -21.78
N LEU A 465 -8.31 10.64 -21.54
CA LEU A 465 -8.85 11.99 -21.38
C LEU A 465 -8.89 12.75 -22.70
N VAL A 466 -10.05 13.36 -22.98
CA VAL A 466 -10.30 14.22 -24.13
C VAL A 466 -10.13 15.67 -23.72
N PHE A 467 -9.25 16.37 -24.45
CA PHE A 467 -8.95 17.78 -24.32
C PHE A 467 -9.53 18.55 -25.51
N ASP A 468 -10.31 19.60 -25.24
CA ASP A 468 -11.09 20.36 -26.23
C ASP A 468 -10.27 21.37 -27.06
N GLY A 469 -9.04 21.67 -26.63
CA GLY A 469 -8.19 22.71 -27.21
C GLY A 469 -8.61 24.15 -26.87
N LYS A 470 -9.45 24.36 -25.86
CA LYS A 470 -9.93 25.67 -25.41
C LYS A 470 -9.72 25.90 -23.91
N ALA A 471 -10.21 24.99 -23.07
CA ALA A 471 -10.22 25.14 -21.60
C ALA A 471 -9.79 23.87 -20.85
N SER A 472 -9.93 22.71 -21.50
CA SER A 472 -9.54 21.40 -21.01
C SER A 472 -8.08 21.33 -20.59
N ARG A 473 -7.80 20.90 -19.37
CA ARG A 473 -6.43 20.65 -18.89
C ARG A 473 -6.39 19.78 -17.63
N MET A 474 -5.24 19.16 -17.39
CA MET A 474 -4.88 18.58 -16.10
C MET A 474 -3.73 19.37 -15.47
N LEU A 475 -3.81 19.67 -14.18
CA LEU A 475 -2.77 20.37 -13.42
C LEU A 475 -2.29 19.53 -12.23
N VAL A 476 -0.99 19.30 -12.18
CA VAL A 476 -0.31 18.63 -11.08
C VAL A 476 0.50 19.68 -10.31
N LYS A 477 0.33 19.71 -8.98
CA LYS A 477 0.99 20.71 -8.12
C LYS A 477 2.52 20.60 -8.21
N PRO A 478 3.25 21.71 -8.03
CA PRO A 478 4.70 21.67 -8.05
C PRO A 478 5.27 20.70 -7.01
N ASN A 479 6.20 19.84 -7.44
CA ASN A 479 6.94 18.94 -6.57
C ASN A 479 8.36 18.75 -7.13
N LYS A 480 9.37 18.85 -6.25
CA LYS A 480 10.78 18.64 -6.62
C LYS A 480 11.08 17.21 -7.10
N ALA A 481 10.26 16.24 -6.70
CA ALA A 481 10.35 14.85 -7.16
C ALA A 481 9.98 14.69 -8.64
N LEU A 482 9.29 15.67 -9.25
CA LEU A 482 9.00 15.74 -10.68
C LEU A 482 10.10 16.45 -11.48
N ASN A 483 11.15 16.97 -10.82
CA ASN A 483 12.20 17.72 -11.49
C ASN A 483 13.22 16.78 -12.13
N ALA A 484 13.66 17.12 -13.34
CA ALA A 484 14.72 16.36 -13.99
C ALA A 484 16.04 16.52 -13.21
N LYS A 485 16.78 15.41 -13.02
CA LYS A 485 18.07 15.43 -12.28
C LYS A 485 19.23 15.17 -13.23
N SER A 486 19.70 13.93 -13.30
CA SER A 486 20.77 13.49 -14.22
C SER A 486 20.24 13.04 -15.58
N GLY A 487 18.92 12.93 -15.74
CA GLY A 487 18.27 12.59 -16.99
C GLY A 487 16.75 12.61 -16.87
N LEU A 488 16.08 12.41 -18.00
CA LEU A 488 14.64 12.55 -18.13
C LEU A 488 14.09 11.64 -19.23
N THR A 489 12.90 11.09 -19.01
CA THR A 489 12.01 10.67 -20.08
C THR A 489 10.60 11.18 -19.82
N ALA A 490 9.90 11.68 -20.83
CA ALA A 490 8.47 11.96 -20.77
C ALA A 490 7.81 11.34 -22.01
N ALA A 491 6.77 10.53 -21.82
CA ALA A 491 6.11 9.80 -22.89
C ALA A 491 4.58 9.80 -22.70
N ALA A 492 3.85 9.73 -23.80
CA ALA A 492 2.39 9.61 -23.82
C ALA A 492 1.89 9.02 -25.14
N TRP A 493 0.74 8.36 -25.10
CA TRP A 493 -0.09 8.12 -26.27
C TRP A 493 -0.97 9.33 -26.53
N VAL A 494 -1.01 9.80 -27.78
CA VAL A 494 -1.83 10.95 -28.18
C VAL A 494 -2.58 10.63 -29.48
N LYS A 495 -3.84 11.04 -29.54
CA LYS A 495 -4.67 11.01 -30.75
C LYS A 495 -5.19 12.42 -31.03
N LEU A 496 -4.93 12.93 -32.23
CA LEU A 496 -5.45 14.23 -32.64
C LEU A 496 -6.67 14.08 -33.54
N ASP A 497 -7.76 14.75 -33.19
CA ASP A 497 -8.98 14.73 -33.99
C ASP A 497 -8.97 15.76 -35.13
N ARG A 498 -8.09 16.77 -35.04
CA ARG A 498 -7.93 17.84 -36.04
C ARG A 498 -6.50 18.37 -36.04
N ALA A 499 -6.11 18.97 -37.15
CA ALA A 499 -4.86 19.71 -37.22
C ALA A 499 -4.88 20.90 -36.24
N GLY A 500 -3.81 21.08 -35.47
CA GLY A 500 -3.68 22.17 -34.51
C GLY A 500 -2.30 22.20 -33.87
N SER A 501 -1.93 23.34 -33.31
CA SER A 501 -0.72 23.50 -32.50
C SER A 501 -1.11 23.59 -31.02
N GLY A 502 -0.32 22.98 -30.15
CA GLY A 502 -0.58 22.99 -28.71
C GLY A 502 0.32 22.02 -27.95
N THR A 503 0.04 21.85 -26.67
CA THR A 503 0.91 21.11 -25.75
C THR A 503 0.26 19.82 -25.26
N ILE A 504 0.98 18.70 -25.36
CA ILE A 504 0.57 17.39 -24.85
C ILE A 504 0.85 17.33 -23.35
N LEU A 505 2.11 17.61 -22.97
CA LEU A 505 2.59 17.61 -21.58
C LEU A 505 3.65 18.69 -21.42
N TYR A 506 3.63 19.39 -20.29
CA TYR A 506 4.59 20.45 -20.01
C TYR A 506 4.83 20.65 -18.52
N LYS A 507 6.10 20.51 -18.11
CA LYS A 507 6.59 21.02 -16.83
C LYS A 507 7.32 22.33 -17.10
N ALA A 508 6.76 23.42 -16.61
CA ALA A 508 7.16 24.74 -17.07
C ALA A 508 8.62 25.07 -16.78
N TYR A 509 9.34 25.49 -17.82
CA TYR A 509 10.78 25.79 -17.80
C TYR A 509 11.67 24.58 -17.46
N GLU A 510 11.19 23.37 -17.73
CA GLU A 510 12.00 22.15 -17.60
C GLU A 510 11.88 21.28 -18.83
N TYR A 511 10.68 20.79 -19.15
CA TYR A 511 10.48 19.86 -20.26
C TYR A 511 9.06 19.88 -20.80
N GLY A 512 8.90 19.58 -22.08
CA GLY A 512 7.59 19.49 -22.71
C GLY A 512 7.56 18.70 -24.01
N LEU A 513 6.37 18.18 -24.29
CA LEU A 513 5.95 17.58 -25.54
C LEU A 513 4.81 18.42 -26.12
N SER A 514 4.97 18.85 -27.36
CA SER A 514 4.02 19.70 -28.07
C SER A 514 3.87 19.27 -29.52
N VAL A 515 2.78 19.73 -30.15
CA VAL A 515 2.53 19.60 -31.58
C VAL A 515 2.61 20.99 -32.20
N ALA A 516 3.34 21.11 -33.32
CA ALA A 516 3.45 22.37 -34.06
C ALA A 516 3.10 22.17 -35.54
N THR A 517 2.09 22.89 -36.02
CA THR A 517 1.61 22.80 -37.41
C THR A 517 2.27 23.78 -38.37
N LYS A 518 3.01 24.78 -37.87
CA LYS A 518 3.68 25.81 -38.70
C LYS A 518 4.79 25.28 -39.63
N GLU A 519 5.28 24.07 -39.39
CA GLU A 519 6.35 23.43 -40.18
C GLU A 519 5.91 22.13 -40.86
N GLY A 520 4.61 21.91 -41.02
CA GLY A 520 4.10 20.83 -41.87
C GLY A 520 4.29 19.42 -41.30
N LYS A 521 3.62 19.16 -40.16
CA LYS A 521 3.31 17.83 -39.56
C LYS A 521 4.19 17.38 -38.37
N SER A 522 4.90 18.28 -37.71
CA SER A 522 5.96 17.90 -36.76
C SER A 522 5.54 17.80 -35.28
N TYR A 523 6.11 16.82 -34.59
CA TYR A 523 6.15 16.77 -33.13
C TYR A 523 7.34 17.58 -32.63
N VAL A 524 7.15 18.35 -31.56
CA VAL A 524 8.17 19.17 -30.94
C VAL A 524 8.34 18.72 -29.51
N ALA A 525 9.55 18.29 -29.18
CA ALA A 525 9.98 18.10 -27.81
C ALA A 525 10.98 19.18 -27.44
N GLY A 526 11.02 19.56 -26.17
CA GLY A 526 12.07 20.47 -25.72
C GLY A 526 12.24 20.44 -24.23
N VAL A 527 13.49 20.60 -23.81
CA VAL A 527 13.84 20.88 -22.41
C VAL A 527 14.51 22.25 -22.32
N THR A 528 14.33 22.92 -21.19
CA THR A 528 14.90 24.26 -20.97
C THR A 528 16.38 24.16 -20.61
N ARG A 529 17.20 25.05 -21.19
CA ARG A 529 18.60 25.27 -20.82
C ARG A 529 18.85 26.77 -20.71
N ALA A 530 19.40 27.22 -19.58
CA ALA A 530 19.75 28.62 -19.34
C ALA A 530 18.61 29.64 -19.60
N GLY A 531 17.35 29.20 -19.49
CA GLY A 531 16.17 30.04 -19.75
C GLY A 531 15.53 29.84 -21.12
N ASP A 532 16.21 29.19 -22.08
CA ASP A 532 15.72 28.97 -23.43
C ASP A 532 15.22 27.53 -23.66
N PHE A 533 14.15 27.39 -24.46
CA PHE A 533 13.68 26.09 -24.93
C PHE A 533 14.48 25.63 -26.14
N VAL A 534 15.32 24.61 -25.94
CA VAL A 534 15.98 23.94 -27.06
C VAL A 534 15.01 22.90 -27.59
N LYS A 535 14.59 23.04 -28.85
CA LYS A 535 13.59 22.18 -29.48
C LYS A 535 14.24 21.10 -30.33
N VAL A 536 13.67 19.91 -30.30
CA VAL A 536 13.90 18.84 -31.27
C VAL A 536 12.58 18.59 -32.00
N THR A 537 12.65 18.61 -33.33
CA THR A 537 11.48 18.53 -34.20
C THR A 537 11.57 17.28 -35.06
N SER A 538 10.54 16.45 -35.05
CA SER A 538 10.41 15.30 -35.94
C SER A 538 9.73 15.71 -37.25
N ALA A 539 10.31 15.37 -38.41
CA ALA A 539 9.66 15.57 -39.71
C ALA A 539 8.58 14.52 -40.04
N LYS A 540 8.37 13.52 -39.16
CA LYS A 540 7.40 12.44 -39.38
C LYS A 540 5.97 12.99 -39.35
N PRO A 541 5.13 12.70 -40.36
CA PRO A 541 3.75 13.15 -40.39
C PRO A 541 2.92 12.64 -39.21
N MET A 542 2.13 13.52 -38.61
CA MET A 542 1.07 13.12 -37.69
C MET A 542 -0.18 12.67 -38.45
N VAL A 543 -0.73 11.51 -38.07
CA VAL A 543 -1.93 10.94 -38.66
C VAL A 543 -3.13 11.31 -37.78
N LEU A 544 -4.07 12.09 -38.32
CA LEU A 544 -5.29 12.46 -37.60
C LEU A 544 -6.17 11.22 -37.36
N GLY A 545 -6.79 11.16 -36.18
CA GLY A 545 -7.67 10.07 -35.76
C GLY A 545 -6.94 8.77 -35.37
N ALA A 546 -5.61 8.69 -35.55
CA ALA A 546 -4.80 7.56 -35.12
C ALA A 546 -4.07 7.87 -33.82
N TRP A 547 -3.87 6.84 -33.00
CA TRP A 547 -3.00 6.91 -31.84
C TRP A 547 -1.53 6.96 -32.29
N THR A 548 -0.77 7.87 -31.70
CA THR A 548 0.68 7.99 -31.89
C THR A 548 1.36 8.05 -30.54
N HIS A 549 2.42 7.26 -30.35
CA HIS A 549 3.24 7.34 -29.14
C HIS A 549 4.35 8.36 -29.35
N VAL A 550 4.51 9.29 -28.41
CA VAL A 550 5.53 10.32 -28.48
C VAL A 550 6.33 10.31 -27.19
N ALA A 551 7.66 10.28 -27.30
CA ALA A 551 8.54 10.31 -26.14
C ALA A 551 9.74 11.26 -26.32
N LEU A 552 10.04 12.02 -25.27
CA LEU A 552 11.24 12.83 -25.12
C LEU A 552 12.16 12.15 -24.12
N THR A 553 13.44 11.99 -24.45
CA THR A 553 14.48 11.56 -23.50
C THR A 553 15.61 12.58 -23.45
N HIS A 554 16.22 12.80 -22.29
CA HIS A 554 17.43 13.60 -22.13
C HIS A 554 18.40 12.92 -21.18
N ASP A 555 19.66 12.72 -21.60
CA ASP A 555 20.68 11.99 -20.84
C ASP A 555 21.69 12.90 -20.10
N GLY A 556 21.42 14.20 -20.09
CA GLY A 556 22.29 15.24 -19.54
C GLY A 556 23.13 15.95 -20.61
N ARG A 557 23.20 15.39 -21.82
CA ARG A 557 23.97 15.93 -22.95
C ARG A 557 23.21 15.94 -24.27
N THR A 558 22.20 15.11 -24.43
CA THR A 558 21.48 14.95 -25.70
C THR A 558 20.00 14.75 -25.40
N GLN A 559 19.16 15.54 -26.05
CA GLN A 559 17.73 15.26 -26.13
C GLN A 559 17.40 14.48 -27.39
N ARG A 560 16.48 13.54 -27.25
CA ARG A 560 15.98 12.69 -28.33
C ARG A 560 14.47 12.67 -28.32
N LEU A 561 13.87 12.72 -29.49
CA LEU A 561 12.45 12.61 -29.73
C LEU A 561 12.18 11.29 -30.46
N TYR A 562 11.29 10.48 -29.90
CA TYR A 562 10.82 9.23 -30.47
C TYR A 562 9.35 9.36 -30.88
N VAL A 563 8.98 8.75 -32.02
CA VAL A 563 7.61 8.70 -32.53
C VAL A 563 7.29 7.27 -32.96
N ASP A 564 6.31 6.65 -32.29
CA ASP A 564 5.96 5.23 -32.38
C ASP A 564 7.14 4.29 -32.08
N GLY A 565 7.92 4.62 -31.05
CA GLY A 565 9.07 3.82 -30.63
C GLY A 565 10.34 3.99 -31.48
N GLU A 566 10.29 4.77 -32.56
CA GLU A 566 11.45 5.03 -33.42
C GLU A 566 12.08 6.39 -33.13
N LEU A 567 13.41 6.44 -33.09
CA LEU A 567 14.15 7.71 -32.97
C LEU A 567 13.84 8.58 -34.19
N ALA A 568 13.19 9.71 -33.95
CA ALA A 568 12.73 10.59 -35.00
C ALA A 568 13.63 11.82 -35.18
N ALA A 569 14.22 12.32 -34.09
CA ALA A 569 15.20 13.40 -34.13
C ALA A 569 16.01 13.45 -32.82
N GLU A 570 17.21 14.03 -32.87
CA GLU A 570 18.04 14.29 -31.69
C GLU A 570 18.82 15.60 -31.84
N ALA A 571 19.20 16.20 -30.71
CA ALA A 571 20.06 17.38 -30.67
C ALA A 571 20.94 17.39 -29.42
N ALA A 572 22.17 17.86 -29.58
CA ALA A 572 23.08 18.10 -28.46
C ALA A 572 22.57 19.23 -27.56
N GLN A 573 22.73 19.06 -26.26
CA GLN A 573 22.30 19.98 -25.22
C GLN A 573 23.25 19.94 -24.02
N GLY A 574 23.14 20.92 -23.12
CA GLY A 574 23.85 20.95 -21.84
C GLY A 574 22.95 20.49 -20.69
N GLU A 575 23.35 20.81 -19.46
CA GLU A 575 22.62 20.38 -18.26
C GLU A 575 21.15 20.84 -18.23
N LEU A 576 20.31 20.02 -17.61
CA LEU A 576 18.87 20.28 -17.44
C LEU A 576 18.65 21.35 -16.37
N THR A 577 17.76 22.30 -16.65
CA THR A 577 17.28 23.22 -15.61
C THR A 577 16.13 22.60 -14.82
N THR A 578 15.99 23.00 -13.55
CA THR A 578 14.87 22.58 -12.70
C THR A 578 14.02 23.78 -12.30
N SER A 579 12.75 23.55 -11.98
CA SER A 579 11.80 24.60 -11.60
C SER A 579 10.89 24.16 -10.46
N GLY A 580 10.27 25.15 -9.80
CA GLY A 580 9.20 24.93 -8.82
C GLY A 580 7.80 25.07 -9.43
N ASN A 581 7.62 24.77 -10.72
CA ASN A 581 6.36 25.01 -11.43
C ASN A 581 5.51 23.73 -11.62
N TYR A 582 4.26 23.96 -12.04
CA TYR A 582 3.27 22.93 -12.31
C TYR A 582 3.68 22.03 -13.49
N LEU A 583 3.24 20.77 -13.42
CA LEU A 583 3.12 19.90 -14.58
C LEU A 583 1.69 20.02 -15.12
N CYS A 584 1.55 20.19 -16.43
CA CYS A 584 0.26 20.36 -17.10
C CYS A 584 0.12 19.40 -18.28
N LEU A 585 -1.06 18.80 -18.44
CA LEU A 585 -1.42 18.00 -19.62
C LEU A 585 -2.50 18.71 -20.44
N GLY A 586 -2.40 18.59 -21.77
CA GLY A 586 -3.30 19.18 -22.77
C GLY A 586 -3.20 20.70 -22.91
N ALA A 587 -2.30 21.34 -22.16
CA ALA A 587 -1.99 22.76 -22.23
C ALA A 587 -0.61 23.04 -21.61
N SER A 588 -0.14 24.28 -21.75
CA SER A 588 1.01 24.81 -21.01
C SER A 588 0.55 25.63 -19.81
N SER A 589 1.21 25.47 -18.67
CA SER A 589 0.95 26.28 -17.47
C SER A 589 2.19 26.36 -16.60
N TYR A 590 2.51 27.56 -16.11
CA TYR A 590 3.53 27.75 -15.06
C TYR A 590 2.90 27.92 -13.66
N GLN A 591 1.65 28.36 -13.58
CA GLN A 591 0.86 28.52 -12.34
C GLN A 591 -0.61 28.25 -12.62
N ALA A 592 -1.38 27.86 -11.59
CA ALA A 592 -2.78 27.44 -11.75
C ALA A 592 -3.70 28.38 -12.56
N LYS A 593 -3.47 29.70 -12.48
CA LYS A 593 -4.28 30.73 -13.17
C LYS A 593 -3.76 31.14 -14.56
N LYS A 594 -2.60 30.65 -15.00
CA LYS A 594 -1.90 31.12 -16.21
C LYS A 594 -1.64 29.94 -17.15
N VAL A 595 -2.69 29.57 -17.88
CA VAL A 595 -2.71 28.44 -18.82
C VAL A 595 -2.87 28.96 -20.24
N TYR A 596 -2.14 28.38 -21.19
CA TYR A 596 -2.10 28.75 -22.60
C TYR A 596 -1.69 27.54 -23.46
N ASN A 597 -1.66 27.68 -24.79
CA ASN A 597 -1.29 26.59 -25.73
C ASN A 597 -2.10 25.31 -25.56
N TYR A 598 -3.42 25.44 -25.41
CA TYR A 598 -4.35 24.31 -25.35
C TYR A 598 -4.27 23.46 -26.62
N LEU A 599 -4.31 22.14 -26.46
CA LEU A 599 -4.31 21.19 -27.57
C LEU A 599 -5.63 20.42 -27.61
N ALA A 600 -6.25 20.39 -28.79
CA ALA A 600 -7.41 19.53 -29.03
C ALA A 600 -6.92 18.10 -29.32
N CYS A 601 -7.04 17.19 -28.36
CA CYS A 601 -6.48 15.84 -28.44
C CYS A 601 -7.14 14.88 -27.45
N THR A 602 -6.94 13.58 -27.65
CA THR A 602 -7.12 12.57 -26.61
C THR A 602 -5.74 12.11 -26.16
N ILE A 603 -5.47 12.08 -24.85
CA ILE A 603 -4.18 11.65 -24.27
C ILE A 603 -4.41 10.43 -23.39
N ASP A 604 -3.52 9.46 -23.52
CA ASP A 604 -3.51 8.21 -22.76
C ASP A 604 -2.08 7.84 -22.30
N ASP A 605 -1.99 7.00 -21.27
CA ASP A 605 -0.79 6.28 -20.86
C ASP A 605 0.46 7.19 -20.64
N VAL A 606 0.29 8.26 -19.87
CA VAL A 606 1.36 9.24 -19.63
C VAL A 606 2.37 8.71 -18.62
N ARG A 607 3.66 8.76 -18.95
CA ARG A 607 4.76 8.27 -18.09
C ARG A 607 5.94 9.24 -18.07
N ILE A 608 6.49 9.50 -16.89
CA ILE A 608 7.63 10.41 -16.69
C ILE A 608 8.71 9.69 -15.87
N TYR A 609 9.97 9.73 -16.28
CA TYR A 609 11.11 9.08 -15.63
C TYR A 609 12.25 10.05 -15.33
N ALA A 610 12.98 9.83 -14.24
CA ALA A 610 14.17 10.57 -13.82
C ALA A 610 15.46 10.06 -14.49
N ARG A 611 15.32 9.33 -15.60
CA ARG A 611 16.42 8.76 -16.38
C ARG A 611 16.05 8.75 -17.87
N PRO A 612 17.04 8.82 -18.77
CA PRO A 612 16.80 8.57 -20.18
C PRO A 612 16.47 7.09 -20.38
N LEU A 613 15.38 6.80 -21.08
CA LEU A 613 15.08 5.48 -21.61
C LEU A 613 15.76 5.31 -22.97
N GLY A 614 16.38 4.16 -23.21
CA GLY A 614 16.87 3.80 -24.55
C GLY A 614 15.73 3.43 -25.50
N GLN A 615 15.98 3.40 -26.81
CA GLN A 615 14.94 3.11 -27.81
C GLN A 615 14.19 1.78 -27.56
N ALA A 616 14.90 0.73 -27.15
CA ALA A 616 14.27 -0.55 -26.81
C ALA A 616 13.34 -0.44 -25.59
N GLU A 617 13.71 0.37 -24.59
CA GLU A 617 12.86 0.67 -23.44
C GLU A 617 11.66 1.53 -23.83
N ILE A 618 11.81 2.46 -24.79
CA ILE A 618 10.69 3.23 -25.35
C ILE A 618 9.71 2.32 -26.09
N ARG A 619 10.19 1.39 -26.93
CA ARG A 619 9.32 0.42 -27.61
C ARG A 619 8.55 -0.44 -26.61
N ARG A 620 9.19 -0.87 -25.51
CA ARG A 620 8.52 -1.59 -24.42
C ARG A 620 7.51 -0.72 -23.67
N ASN A 621 7.89 0.53 -23.37
CA ASN A 621 7.03 1.52 -22.74
C ASN A 621 5.72 1.71 -23.52
N MET A 622 5.82 1.75 -24.84
CA MET A 622 4.69 1.90 -25.76
C MET A 622 3.77 0.67 -25.82
N SER A 623 4.34 -0.54 -25.79
CA SER A 623 3.61 -1.79 -26.04
C SER A 623 3.04 -2.47 -24.79
N GLN A 624 3.54 -2.12 -23.61
CA GLN A 624 3.09 -2.69 -22.34
C GLN A 624 2.19 -1.68 -21.61
N PRO A 625 1.12 -2.11 -20.92
CA PRO A 625 0.35 -1.20 -20.05
C PRO A 625 1.26 -0.57 -18.99
N ILE A 626 0.84 0.55 -18.39
CA ILE A 626 1.57 1.09 -17.23
C ILE A 626 1.63 -0.06 -16.20
N PRO A 627 2.83 -0.50 -15.78
CA PRO A 627 2.92 -1.53 -14.75
C PRO A 627 2.13 -1.00 -13.57
N ALA A 628 1.04 -1.67 -13.22
CA ALA A 628 0.24 -1.28 -12.08
C ALA A 628 1.18 -1.31 -10.87
N ILE A 629 1.66 -0.16 -10.42
CA ILE A 629 2.23 -0.03 -9.10
C ILE A 629 1.03 -0.01 -8.16
N ALA A 630 0.33 -1.15 -8.07
CA ALA A 630 -0.03 -1.62 -6.76
C ALA A 630 1.27 -1.49 -5.97
N SER A 631 1.24 -0.82 -4.83
CA SER A 631 2.36 -0.89 -3.90
C SER A 631 2.45 -2.33 -3.36
N LEU A 632 2.82 -3.28 -4.22
CA LEU A 632 3.47 -4.51 -3.88
C LEU A 632 4.87 -4.07 -3.48
N LYS A 633 5.03 -3.73 -2.20
CA LYS A 633 6.34 -3.89 -1.57
C LYS A 633 6.60 -5.40 -1.61
N THR A 634 7.42 -5.85 -2.55
CA THR A 634 8.05 -7.17 -2.46
C THR A 634 8.91 -7.17 -1.20
N THR A 635 8.37 -7.73 -0.13
CA THR A 635 9.16 -8.51 0.84
C THR A 635 9.86 -9.64 0.05
N TRP A 636 11.01 -10.09 0.59
CA TRP A 636 11.91 -11.14 0.07
C TRP A 636 13.14 -10.68 -0.73
N ALA A 637 14.19 -10.32 0.02
CA ALA A 637 15.49 -10.97 -0.17
C ALA A 637 15.68 -11.91 1.03
N GLN A 638 15.88 -13.22 0.80
CA GLN A 638 16.33 -14.14 1.84
C GLN A 638 17.65 -13.62 2.41
N ARG A 639 17.61 -13.04 3.61
CA ARG A 639 18.81 -12.85 4.43
C ARG A 639 19.14 -14.19 5.08
N ARG A 640 20.09 -14.93 4.52
CA ARG A 640 20.89 -15.85 5.35
C ARG A 640 21.76 -14.98 6.26
N GLY A 641 21.54 -15.08 7.57
CA GLY A 641 22.48 -14.61 8.59
C GLY A 641 22.45 -13.11 8.89
N ARG A 642 21.40 -12.63 9.56
CA ARG A 642 21.53 -11.52 10.51
C ARG A 642 20.36 -11.48 11.49
N ASP A 643 20.68 -11.38 12.77
CA ASP A 643 19.74 -11.11 13.85
C ASP A 643 18.97 -9.80 13.62
N PRO A 644 17.65 -9.75 13.89
CA PRO A 644 16.88 -8.53 13.83
C PRO A 644 17.25 -7.61 15.01
N ARG A 645 17.97 -6.52 14.74
CA ARG A 645 18.10 -5.37 15.67
C ARG A 645 17.06 -4.29 15.34
N PRO A 646 16.62 -3.51 16.33
CA PRO A 646 15.28 -2.91 16.38
C PRO A 646 15.07 -1.77 15.39
N VAL A 647 13.83 -1.60 14.94
CA VAL A 647 13.36 -0.40 14.21
C VAL A 647 13.62 0.81 15.08
N ARG A 648 14.46 1.74 14.61
CA ARG A 648 14.95 2.90 15.37
C ARG A 648 14.01 4.11 15.36
N ASP A 649 12.82 3.99 14.78
CA ASP A 649 11.90 5.11 14.52
C ASP A 649 10.91 5.40 15.67
N TRP A 650 11.40 5.41 16.91
CA TRP A 650 10.66 6.01 18.04
C TRP A 650 11.04 7.47 18.27
N ALA A 651 11.87 8.04 17.38
CA ALA A 651 12.42 9.39 17.50
C ALA A 651 11.52 10.49 16.90
N GLU A 652 10.38 10.14 16.32
CA GLU A 652 9.40 11.13 15.85
C GLU A 652 8.24 11.22 16.83
N ARG A 653 8.08 12.42 17.40
CA ARG A 653 6.93 12.94 18.15
C ARG A 653 5.61 12.32 17.65
N GLY A 654 5.13 11.26 18.29
CA GLY A 654 4.15 10.34 17.70
C GLY A 654 2.96 9.99 18.58
N TRP A 655 1.93 9.39 17.97
CA TRP A 655 0.71 8.94 18.64
C TRP A 655 1.01 7.67 19.46
N GLY A 656 0.81 7.77 20.77
CA GLY A 656 1.14 6.72 21.73
C GLY A 656 0.02 5.68 21.86
N TYR A 657 -0.72 5.78 22.96
CA TYR A 657 -1.83 4.89 23.34
C TYR A 657 -3.14 5.36 22.73
N LEU A 658 -4.06 4.43 22.53
CA LEU A 658 -5.33 4.65 21.83
C LEU A 658 -6.48 3.95 22.54
N SER A 659 -7.60 4.66 22.67
CA SER A 659 -8.87 4.15 23.17
C SER A 659 -10.05 4.91 22.55
N VAL A 660 -11.24 4.31 22.50
CA VAL A 660 -12.43 4.94 21.93
C VAL A 660 -13.66 4.66 22.78
N ALA A 661 -14.30 5.70 23.32
CA ALA A 661 -15.47 5.58 24.19
C ALA A 661 -16.47 6.70 23.87
N ASP A 662 -17.77 6.41 23.82
CA ASP A 662 -18.86 7.42 23.80
C ASP A 662 -18.67 8.60 22.84
N GLY A 663 -18.27 8.31 21.59
CA GLY A 663 -18.04 9.36 20.60
C GLY A 663 -16.77 10.19 20.84
N ILE A 664 -15.84 9.68 21.63
CA ILE A 664 -14.53 10.25 21.94
C ILE A 664 -13.43 9.30 21.49
N VAL A 665 -12.40 9.85 20.88
CA VAL A 665 -11.13 9.16 20.61
C VAL A 665 -10.11 9.69 21.60
N LEU A 666 -9.63 8.80 22.46
CA LEU A 666 -8.60 9.08 23.46
C LEU A 666 -7.24 8.70 22.89
N GLY A 667 -6.31 9.64 22.94
CA GLY A 667 -4.95 9.47 22.48
C GLY A 667 -3.95 9.89 23.55
N SER A 668 -2.72 9.39 23.41
CA SER A 668 -1.58 9.96 24.11
C SER A 668 -0.51 10.43 23.14
N TYR A 669 0.29 11.38 23.60
CA TYR A 669 1.47 11.87 22.89
C TYR A 669 2.71 11.32 23.57
N THR A 670 3.53 10.56 22.84
CA THR A 670 4.79 10.02 23.36
C THR A 670 5.89 11.08 23.29
N SER A 671 6.46 11.43 24.44
CA SER A 671 7.61 12.34 24.52
C SER A 671 8.91 11.61 24.12
N ALA A 672 9.97 12.38 23.83
CA ALA A 672 11.29 11.80 23.53
C ALA A 672 11.78 10.94 24.70
N VAL A 673 12.21 9.71 24.39
CA VAL A 673 12.69 8.72 25.37
C VAL A 673 13.90 9.26 26.13
N GLY A 674 13.87 9.18 27.46
CA GLY A 674 15.05 9.37 28.31
C GLY A 674 15.92 8.11 28.31
N ASP A 675 17.17 8.25 27.87
CA ASP A 675 18.29 7.30 27.94
C ASP A 675 18.03 5.83 27.48
N PRO A 676 18.46 5.44 26.27
CA PRO A 676 18.32 4.08 25.74
C PRO A 676 19.32 3.05 26.33
N GLU A 677 20.25 3.43 27.21
CA GLU A 677 21.36 2.54 27.62
C GLU A 677 21.07 1.60 28.81
N THR A 678 19.96 1.77 29.53
CA THR A 678 19.59 0.78 30.55
C THR A 678 18.68 -0.30 29.95
N PRO A 679 19.02 -1.60 30.08
CA PRO A 679 18.20 -2.70 29.58
C PRO A 679 16.74 -2.66 30.07
N TRP A 680 16.50 -1.97 31.20
CA TRP A 680 15.25 -1.87 31.92
C TRP A 680 14.62 -0.46 31.95
N ALA A 681 15.14 0.53 31.21
CA ALA A 681 14.52 1.86 31.16
C ALA A 681 13.13 1.84 30.48
N PRO A 682 12.15 2.61 30.99
CA PRO A 682 10.85 2.76 30.34
C PRO A 682 11.00 3.46 28.97
N ARG A 683 10.71 2.74 27.88
CA ARG A 683 11.06 3.19 26.50
C ARG A 683 9.94 3.94 25.76
N ALA A 684 8.78 4.14 26.38
CA ALA A 684 7.71 5.00 25.86
C ALA A 684 7.02 5.71 27.03
N ALA A 685 7.29 7.00 27.21
CA ALA A 685 6.60 7.83 28.18
C ALA A 685 5.59 8.72 27.44
N SER A 686 4.32 8.66 27.83
CA SER A 686 3.34 9.65 27.37
C SER A 686 3.57 10.94 28.13
N GLY A 687 3.86 12.02 27.39
CA GLY A 687 4.00 13.38 27.93
C GLY A 687 2.67 14.12 28.02
N ALA A 688 1.68 13.69 27.23
CA ALA A 688 0.33 14.23 27.31
C ALA A 688 -0.72 13.18 26.95
N LEU A 689 -1.94 13.41 27.45
CA LEU A 689 -3.17 12.75 27.06
C LEU A 689 -4.08 13.77 26.36
N PHE A 690 -4.92 13.31 25.47
CA PHE A 690 -5.90 14.16 24.81
C PHE A 690 -7.15 13.37 24.42
N ALA A 691 -8.25 14.10 24.30
CA ALA A 691 -9.52 13.59 23.79
C ALA A 691 -9.94 14.38 22.56
N LEU A 692 -10.37 13.65 21.54
CA LEU A 692 -10.92 14.20 20.32
C LEU A 692 -12.36 13.73 20.15
N ASN A 693 -13.20 14.54 19.55
CA ASN A 693 -14.52 14.13 19.13
C ASN A 693 -14.41 13.15 17.95
N LYS A 694 -15.04 11.97 18.07
CA LYS A 694 -15.05 10.91 17.05
C LYS A 694 -15.68 11.39 15.72
N ALA A 695 -16.62 12.34 15.77
CA ALA A 695 -17.35 12.77 14.58
C ALA A 695 -16.51 13.66 13.64
N ASP A 696 -15.69 14.56 14.19
CA ASP A 696 -15.03 15.64 13.44
C ASP A 696 -13.56 15.86 13.84
N GLY A 697 -13.03 15.09 14.80
CA GLY A 697 -11.67 15.22 15.30
C GLY A 697 -11.42 16.46 16.17
N ALA A 698 -12.46 17.23 16.52
CA ALA A 698 -12.32 18.43 17.32
C ALA A 698 -11.77 18.11 18.72
N VAL A 699 -10.79 18.89 19.17
CA VAL A 699 -10.19 18.72 20.50
C VAL A 699 -11.25 18.97 21.57
N ARG A 700 -11.46 17.98 22.45
CA ARG A 700 -12.35 18.09 23.62
C ARG A 700 -11.58 18.61 24.83
N TRP A 701 -10.42 18.03 25.07
CA TRP A 701 -9.49 18.45 26.12
C TRP A 701 -8.10 17.89 25.84
N THR A 702 -7.10 18.54 26.43
CA THR A 702 -5.72 18.06 26.49
C THR A 702 -5.24 18.10 27.92
N HIS A 703 -4.31 17.22 28.26
CA HIS A 703 -3.72 17.13 29.58
C HIS A 703 -2.24 16.80 29.47
N ARG A 704 -1.37 17.74 29.85
CA ARG A 704 0.06 17.48 29.99
C ARG A 704 0.31 16.87 31.37
N ALA A 705 0.84 15.65 31.38
CA ALA A 705 1.15 14.99 32.63
C ALA A 705 2.34 15.69 33.29
N GLN A 706 2.28 15.92 34.60
CA GLN A 706 3.39 16.53 35.35
C GLN A 706 4.64 15.64 35.38
N ARG A 707 4.48 14.33 35.12
CA ARG A 707 5.54 13.32 35.03
C ARG A 707 5.23 12.36 33.87
N GLY A 708 6.26 11.75 33.30
CA GLY A 708 6.10 10.81 32.19
C GLY A 708 5.30 9.56 32.59
N ILE A 709 4.30 9.21 31.77
CA ILE A 709 3.43 8.05 31.97
C ILE A 709 3.95 6.89 31.11
N SER A 710 4.66 5.92 31.70
CA SER A 710 5.36 4.86 30.95
C SER A 710 4.73 3.47 31.05
N ASN A 711 4.76 2.69 29.96
CA ASN A 711 4.22 1.31 29.87
C ASN A 711 2.73 1.20 30.21
N ASN A 712 1.93 2.17 29.74
CA ASN A 712 0.50 2.22 30.06
C ASN A 712 -0.37 1.85 28.86
N GLU A 713 -1.65 1.64 29.11
CA GLU A 713 -2.69 1.70 28.10
C GLU A 713 -3.79 2.64 28.61
N ILE A 714 -4.61 3.18 27.71
CA ILE A 714 -5.77 3.98 28.11
C ILE A 714 -6.93 3.01 28.30
N ALA A 715 -7.23 2.72 29.56
CA ALA A 715 -8.42 1.99 29.96
C ALA A 715 -9.55 2.96 30.35
N HIS A 716 -10.79 2.59 30.05
CA HIS A 716 -12.00 3.28 30.49
C HIS A 716 -13.08 2.25 30.82
N SER A 717 -14.00 2.63 31.69
CA SER A 717 -15.24 1.90 31.86
C SER A 717 -16.30 2.46 30.93
N ASP A 718 -17.11 1.57 30.34
CA ASP A 718 -18.33 1.95 29.59
C ASP A 718 -19.51 2.29 30.55
N THR A 719 -19.27 2.31 31.86
CA THR A 719 -20.24 2.65 32.92
C THR A 719 -20.10 4.07 33.42
#